data_AF-A0A8J2VTR8-F1
#
_entry.id   AF-A0A8J2VTR8-F1
#
_cell.length_a   1.000
_cell.length_b   1.000
_cell.length_c   1.000
_cell.angle_alpha   90.00
_cell.angle_beta   90.00
_cell.angle_gamma   90.00
#
_symmetry.space_group_name_H-M   'P 1'
#
loop_
_entity.id
_entity.type
_entity.pdbx_description
1 polymer ?
#
loop_
_entity_poly.entity_id
_entity_poly.type
_entity_poly.pdbx_seq_one_letter_code
_entity_poly.pdbx_strand_id
1 'polypeptide(L)'
;MSRSWEPTKTLNFDKPYSPQELKNVVANSVYIDAIIEAESNESGVSKEKLKKEIWEYLDEMAMDKKMHVVRWMGVVFLKICFMMKIGVFVNEAAVLKLKSTMGMNPVLFLPTHRSYADFCLMTYLCYHYDIDLPAVAAGMDFASMAVVGQSMRETGAFYIRRTLAGAPLYAAALRRYVRALVASYHAPVEFFLEGTRSRSNKSLPPKYGMLSMSLAPYFSRECTDVTLVPVNISYDRIMEQKLFAYEHLGVPKPKESTGGLIKSLHKLNDHYGNIYVNVGDPISLKEYLGDQDGLTKEMLKPTELQQITKEQMIKIQHVANYVITQQQKCTVVTISNLVAVVLMESLVRNEPLELTQVLVKLDWLIQVLRDLGATVFENDLKPNLERILVVHKNLMRIDRDKKLKLVSSAMMDVSPDVQNKMKGHLLKAETMVNALPIIELQLYMNPVLHYLLPPALVYLLVRRRPLYKEELLAEYLQIRRLLKYEFFYMEESEERVFSSSVQFLVKGGALCEGAGLLEATAPTALGDLLQSATLSSLHTMRICAEHMMKVGKCLESQALKHVQAVVEESQVHPYCLSLDAIGRCLRGLAEEGALIRSRGKQVTYEVVGHKMEECHRLVTSVLPNINIECGTNNSVILNQETLKSKL
;
A
#
# COMPACT_ATOMS: atom_id res chain seq x y z
N MET A 1 21.76 -21.31 5.35
CA MET A 1 20.57 -22.18 5.29
C MET A 1 20.87 -23.65 5.71
N SER A 2 21.91 -23.96 6.49
CA SER A 2 22.28 -25.35 6.84
C SER A 2 22.20 -25.69 8.33
N ARG A 3 21.88 -24.72 9.19
CA ARG A 3 21.77 -24.93 10.65
C ARG A 3 20.65 -25.89 11.02
N SER A 4 20.77 -26.50 12.21
CA SER A 4 19.66 -27.18 12.88
C SER A 4 18.46 -26.23 12.99
N TRP A 5 17.25 -26.78 12.91
CA TRP A 5 16.03 -25.99 12.86
C TRP A 5 15.17 -26.28 14.09
N GLU A 6 15.29 -25.42 15.09
CA GLU A 6 14.53 -25.44 16.34
C GLU A 6 13.97 -24.04 16.61
N PRO A 7 12.97 -23.61 15.82
CA PRO A 7 12.50 -22.23 15.87
C PRO A 7 11.63 -21.97 17.09
N THR A 8 11.58 -20.70 17.49
CA THR A 8 10.57 -20.17 18.40
C THR A 8 9.19 -20.23 17.75
N LYS A 9 8.27 -20.90 18.44
CA LYS A 9 6.86 -21.04 18.07
C LYS A 9 6.06 -19.89 18.66
N THR A 10 4.96 -19.51 18.02
CA THR A 10 4.03 -18.49 18.53
C THR A 10 3.16 -19.04 19.64
N LEU A 11 2.79 -20.31 19.52
CA LEU A 11 1.99 -21.05 20.48
C LEU A 11 2.67 -22.35 20.85
N ASN A 12 2.79 -22.59 22.16
CA ASN A 12 3.24 -23.86 22.69
C ASN A 12 2.04 -24.78 22.88
N PHE A 13 1.96 -25.82 22.05
CA PHE A 13 1.01 -26.92 22.19
C PHE A 13 1.75 -28.18 22.61
N ASP A 14 1.09 -29.03 23.40
CA ASP A 14 1.59 -30.36 23.76
C ASP A 14 1.87 -31.21 22.51
N LYS A 15 1.01 -31.07 21.48
CA LYS A 15 1.21 -31.66 20.16
C LYS A 15 0.98 -30.62 19.06
N PRO A 16 2.00 -30.26 18.26
CA PRO A 16 1.81 -29.36 17.12
C PRO A 16 1.05 -30.07 15.98
N TYR A 17 0.08 -29.39 15.39
CA TYR A 17 -0.62 -29.89 14.19
C TYR A 17 0.28 -29.79 12.95
N SER A 18 0.44 -30.88 12.23
CA SER A 18 0.98 -30.90 10.87
C SER A 18 -0.01 -30.30 9.85
N PRO A 19 0.44 -29.89 8.66
CA PRO A 19 -0.45 -29.38 7.62
C PRO A 19 -1.59 -30.34 7.25
N GLN A 20 -1.33 -31.65 7.23
CA GLN A 20 -2.36 -32.65 6.98
C GLN A 20 -3.34 -32.79 8.15
N GLU A 21 -2.86 -32.74 9.40
CA GLU A 21 -3.75 -32.76 10.58
C GLU A 21 -4.62 -31.51 10.64
N LEU A 22 -4.13 -30.33 10.23
CA LEU A 22 -4.96 -29.12 10.09
C LEU A 22 -6.11 -29.33 9.09
N LYS A 23 -5.84 -29.92 7.93
CA LYS A 23 -6.91 -30.28 6.97
C LYS A 23 -7.92 -31.24 7.59
N ASN A 24 -7.44 -32.26 8.32
CA ASN A 24 -8.32 -33.22 8.99
C ASN A 24 -9.22 -32.53 10.05
N VAL A 25 -8.68 -31.61 10.86
CA VAL A 25 -9.46 -30.85 11.86
C VAL A 25 -10.54 -30.01 11.21
N VAL A 26 -10.24 -29.40 10.05
CA VAL A 26 -11.20 -28.57 9.32
C VAL A 26 -12.30 -29.42 8.69
N ALA A 27 -11.93 -30.45 7.93
CA ALA A 27 -12.85 -31.31 7.20
C ALA A 27 -13.84 -32.06 8.11
N ASN A 28 -13.41 -32.40 9.32
CA ASN A 28 -14.22 -33.15 10.30
C ASN A 28 -14.81 -32.25 11.41
N SER A 29 -14.88 -30.93 11.18
CA SER A 29 -15.43 -30.01 12.18
C SER A 29 -16.96 -29.96 12.14
N VAL A 30 -17.57 -29.68 13.30
CA VAL A 30 -19.04 -29.56 13.44
C VAL A 30 -19.56 -28.44 12.54
N TYR A 31 -18.78 -27.38 12.38
CA TYR A 31 -19.08 -26.28 11.47
C TYR A 31 -19.23 -26.75 10.01
N ILE A 32 -18.29 -27.56 9.51
CA ILE A 32 -18.34 -28.03 8.13
C ILE A 32 -19.48 -29.04 7.93
N ASP A 33 -19.68 -29.97 8.87
CA ASP A 33 -20.81 -30.90 8.79
C ASP A 33 -22.16 -30.16 8.77
N ALA A 34 -22.33 -29.11 9.57
CA ALA A 34 -23.55 -28.29 9.57
C ALA A 34 -23.77 -27.54 8.24
N ILE A 35 -22.70 -27.04 7.60
CA ILE A 35 -22.78 -26.39 6.28
C ILE A 35 -23.12 -27.41 5.20
N ILE A 36 -22.53 -28.60 5.25
CA ILE A 36 -22.83 -29.69 4.32
C ILE A 36 -24.29 -30.13 4.45
N GLU A 37 -24.80 -30.23 5.68
CA GLU A 37 -26.21 -30.54 5.92
C GLU A 37 -27.14 -29.51 5.28
N ALA A 38 -26.88 -28.21 5.53
CA ALA A 38 -27.68 -27.13 4.99
C ALA A 38 -27.65 -27.09 3.45
N GLU A 39 -26.46 -27.17 2.85
CA GLU A 39 -26.28 -27.13 1.40
C GLU A 39 -26.87 -28.37 0.72
N SER A 40 -26.77 -29.55 1.34
CA SER A 40 -27.38 -30.78 0.82
C SER A 40 -28.90 -30.67 0.76
N ASN A 41 -29.51 -30.10 1.81
CA ASN A 41 -30.96 -29.89 1.89
C ASN A 41 -31.44 -28.82 0.89
N GLU A 42 -30.66 -27.78 0.62
CA GLU A 42 -31.01 -26.71 -0.31
C GLU A 42 -30.81 -27.10 -1.78
N SER A 43 -29.68 -27.72 -2.11
CA SER A 43 -29.28 -28.04 -3.49
C SER A 43 -29.69 -29.42 -3.97
N GLY A 44 -30.03 -30.34 -3.05
CA GLY A 44 -30.28 -31.76 -3.34
C GLY A 44 -29.01 -32.59 -3.64
N VAL A 45 -27.82 -31.99 -3.54
CA VAL A 45 -26.54 -32.70 -3.75
C VAL A 45 -26.24 -33.62 -2.56
N SER A 46 -25.71 -34.83 -2.81
CA SER A 46 -25.41 -35.78 -1.74
C SER A 46 -24.29 -35.29 -0.81
N LYS A 47 -24.39 -35.63 0.48
CA LYS A 47 -23.40 -35.25 1.50
C LYS A 47 -22.01 -35.81 1.18
N GLU A 48 -21.89 -37.00 0.60
CA GLU A 48 -20.57 -37.54 0.21
C GLU A 48 -19.89 -36.67 -0.84
N LYS A 49 -20.66 -36.19 -1.83
CA LYS A 49 -20.12 -35.33 -2.88
C LYS A 49 -19.67 -33.98 -2.32
N LEU A 50 -20.45 -33.37 -1.43
CA LEU A 50 -20.06 -32.12 -0.77
C LEU A 50 -18.84 -32.30 0.15
N LYS A 51 -18.74 -33.43 0.87
CA LYS A 51 -17.54 -33.78 1.66
C LYS A 51 -16.30 -33.89 0.77
N LYS A 52 -16.42 -34.55 -0.39
CA LYS A 52 -15.33 -34.63 -1.37
C LYS A 52 -14.92 -33.25 -1.89
N GLU A 53 -15.90 -32.39 -2.18
CA GLU A 53 -15.64 -31.02 -2.65
C GLU A 53 -14.91 -30.17 -1.60
N ILE A 54 -15.25 -30.32 -0.30
CA ILE A 54 -14.49 -29.72 0.80
C ILE A 54 -13.03 -30.17 0.78
N TRP A 55 -12.76 -31.46 0.60
CA TRP A 55 -11.39 -31.98 0.50
C TRP A 55 -10.63 -31.41 -0.69
N GLU A 56 -11.28 -31.32 -1.86
CA GLU A 56 -10.69 -30.69 -3.05
C GLU A 56 -10.34 -29.22 -2.79
N TYR A 57 -11.21 -28.47 -2.10
CA TYR A 57 -10.91 -27.10 -1.68
C TYR A 57 -9.75 -27.02 -0.69
N LEU A 58 -9.70 -27.93 0.28
CA LEU A 58 -8.61 -27.97 1.26
C LEU A 58 -7.27 -28.32 0.60
N ASP A 59 -7.24 -29.25 -0.35
CA ASP A 59 -6.03 -29.58 -1.11
C ASP A 59 -5.61 -28.44 -2.04
N GLU A 60 -6.57 -27.72 -2.63
CA GLU A 60 -6.30 -26.51 -3.41
C GLU A 60 -5.69 -25.41 -2.53
N MET A 61 -6.25 -25.14 -1.34
CA MET A 61 -5.86 -23.97 -0.54
C MET A 61 -4.70 -24.22 0.41
N ALA A 62 -4.63 -25.39 1.07
CA ALA A 62 -3.81 -25.55 2.27
C ALA A 62 -2.30 -25.48 2.02
N MET A 63 -1.57 -24.91 2.97
CA MET A 63 -0.11 -24.90 2.95
C MET A 63 0.48 -26.31 3.12
N ASP A 64 1.76 -26.45 2.78
CA ASP A 64 2.62 -27.56 3.19
C ASP A 64 3.94 -26.99 3.73
N LYS A 65 4.81 -27.83 4.31
CA LYS A 65 6.09 -27.38 4.87
C LYS A 65 7.16 -28.43 4.72
N LYS A 66 8.10 -28.19 3.79
CA LYS A 66 9.23 -29.07 3.53
C LYS A 66 10.54 -28.31 3.73
N MET A 67 11.26 -28.66 4.80
CA MET A 67 12.45 -27.91 5.20
C MET A 67 13.57 -27.90 4.14
N HIS A 68 13.71 -28.96 3.34
CA HIS A 68 14.67 -28.97 2.24
C HIS A 68 14.32 -27.93 1.15
N VAL A 69 13.03 -27.73 0.86
CA VAL A 69 12.56 -26.70 -0.08
C VAL A 69 12.74 -25.31 0.50
N VAL A 70 12.41 -25.10 1.78
CA VAL A 70 12.69 -23.84 2.49
C VAL A 70 14.16 -23.46 2.40
N ARG A 71 15.06 -24.40 2.69
CA ARG A 71 16.51 -24.17 2.63
C ARG A 71 16.97 -23.81 1.21
N TRP A 72 16.49 -24.54 0.21
CA TRP A 72 16.81 -24.27 -1.18
C TRP A 72 16.28 -22.91 -1.65
N MET A 73 15.01 -22.60 -1.35
CA MET A 73 14.38 -21.32 -1.65
C MET A 73 15.10 -20.15 -0.98
N GLY A 74 15.55 -20.31 0.27
CA GLY A 74 16.35 -19.27 0.94
C GLY A 74 17.72 -19.04 0.29
N VAL A 75 18.38 -20.09 -0.22
CA VAL A 75 19.61 -19.92 -1.01
C VAL A 75 19.33 -19.19 -2.32
N VAL A 76 18.23 -19.53 -3.00
CA VAL A 76 17.80 -18.83 -4.23
C VAL A 76 17.50 -17.36 -3.94
N PHE A 77 16.76 -17.07 -2.87
CA PHE A 77 16.46 -15.71 -2.42
C PHE A 77 17.74 -14.91 -2.16
N LEU A 78 18.68 -15.46 -1.38
CA LEU A 78 19.97 -14.83 -1.11
C LEU A 78 20.79 -14.59 -2.39
N LYS A 79 20.78 -15.54 -3.33
CA LYS A 79 21.46 -15.39 -4.63
C LYS A 79 20.83 -14.27 -5.45
N ILE A 80 19.50 -14.15 -5.45
CA ILE A 80 18.79 -13.05 -6.12
C ILE A 80 19.16 -11.72 -5.47
N CYS A 81 19.12 -11.62 -4.14
CA CYS A 81 19.54 -10.42 -3.41
C CYS A 81 20.99 -10.04 -3.76
N PHE A 82 21.92 -11.00 -3.78
CA PHE A 82 23.33 -10.74 -4.14
C PHE A 82 23.48 -10.24 -5.58
N MET A 83 22.82 -10.91 -6.54
CA MET A 83 22.83 -10.52 -7.96
C MET A 83 22.26 -9.10 -8.17
N MET A 84 21.20 -8.77 -7.43
CA MET A 84 20.56 -7.45 -7.46
C MET A 84 21.26 -6.42 -6.57
N LYS A 85 22.35 -6.83 -5.89
CA LYS A 85 23.11 -6.02 -4.94
C LYS A 85 22.20 -5.38 -3.88
N ILE A 86 21.32 -6.20 -3.30
CA ILE A 86 20.34 -5.81 -2.29
C ILE A 86 20.89 -6.00 -0.88
N GLY A 87 20.88 -4.94 -0.08
CA GLY A 87 21.00 -5.01 1.37
C GLY A 87 19.63 -5.13 2.03
N VAL A 88 19.50 -5.92 3.11
CA VAL A 88 18.28 -6.01 3.91
C VAL A 88 18.59 -5.48 5.32
N PHE A 89 17.94 -4.39 5.70
CA PHE A 89 18.10 -3.74 6.99
C PHE A 89 16.83 -3.95 7.80
N VAL A 90 16.99 -4.44 9.04
CA VAL A 90 15.88 -4.73 9.94
C VAL A 90 16.13 -4.02 11.25
N ASN A 91 15.09 -3.47 11.87
CA ASN A 91 15.16 -2.97 13.25
C ASN A 91 15.21 -4.15 14.24
N GLU A 92 16.34 -4.85 14.25
CA GLU A 92 16.55 -6.14 14.92
C GLU A 92 16.09 -6.18 16.38
N ALA A 93 16.31 -5.10 17.14
CA ALA A 93 15.87 -4.99 18.53
C ALA A 93 14.35 -5.24 18.69
N ALA A 94 13.52 -4.74 17.76
CA ALA A 94 12.08 -4.97 17.77
C ALA A 94 11.73 -6.44 17.47
N VAL A 95 12.45 -7.08 16.55
CA VAL A 95 12.27 -8.51 16.22
C VAL A 95 12.62 -9.39 17.42
N LEU A 96 13.74 -9.11 18.09
CA LEU A 96 14.17 -9.87 19.27
C LEU A 96 13.20 -9.67 20.45
N LYS A 97 12.71 -8.45 20.66
CA LYS A 97 11.66 -8.16 21.65
C LYS A 97 10.40 -8.96 21.36
N LEU A 98 9.90 -8.93 20.12
CA LEU A 98 8.74 -9.73 19.70
C LEU A 98 8.98 -11.22 19.96
N LYS A 99 10.11 -11.76 19.52
CA LYS A 99 10.47 -13.17 19.72
C LYS A 99 10.46 -13.57 21.19
N SER A 100 10.93 -12.71 22.09
CA SER A 100 10.94 -12.97 23.54
C SER A 100 9.55 -13.08 24.17
N THR A 101 8.52 -12.54 23.51
CA THR A 101 7.12 -12.59 23.95
C THR A 101 6.29 -13.70 23.30
N MET A 102 6.87 -14.43 22.34
CA MET A 102 6.20 -15.54 21.66
C MET A 102 6.10 -16.79 22.57
N GLY A 103 5.14 -17.66 22.27
CA GLY A 103 4.90 -18.93 22.96
C GLY A 103 3.54 -19.00 23.68
N MET A 104 2.87 -17.86 23.84
CA MET A 104 1.61 -17.75 24.58
C MET A 104 0.39 -17.47 23.70
N ASN A 105 0.55 -16.64 22.66
CA ASN A 105 -0.55 -16.14 21.84
C ASN A 105 -0.28 -16.39 20.34
N PRO A 106 -1.33 -16.62 19.53
CA PRO A 106 -1.19 -16.58 18.08
C PRO A 106 -0.63 -15.22 17.64
N VAL A 107 0.27 -15.23 16.65
CA VAL A 107 0.85 -14.00 16.10
C VAL A 107 0.42 -13.82 14.65
N LEU A 108 -0.12 -12.65 14.32
CA LEU A 108 -0.43 -12.24 12.96
C LEU A 108 0.61 -11.22 12.48
N PHE A 109 1.44 -11.60 11.51
CA PHE A 109 2.30 -10.66 10.80
C PHE A 109 1.48 -9.94 9.74
N LEU A 110 1.44 -8.61 9.85
CA LEU A 110 0.66 -7.73 8.99
C LEU A 110 1.62 -6.78 8.27
N PRO A 111 2.32 -7.22 7.21
CA PRO A 111 3.20 -6.39 6.42
C PRO A 111 2.44 -5.46 5.45
N THR A 112 3.08 -4.34 5.09
CA THR A 112 2.72 -3.56 3.90
C THR A 112 3.01 -4.33 2.63
N HIS A 113 2.22 -4.13 1.56
CA HIS A 113 2.42 -4.85 0.30
C HIS A 113 2.86 -3.90 -0.84
N ARG A 114 4.12 -3.97 -1.25
CA ARG A 114 4.75 -3.12 -2.26
C ARG A 114 5.34 -3.92 -3.43
N SER A 115 5.86 -5.13 -3.18
CA SER A 115 6.51 -5.95 -4.21
C SER A 115 6.11 -7.43 -4.09
N TYR A 116 6.35 -8.20 -5.15
CA TYR A 116 6.33 -9.66 -5.09
C TYR A 116 7.34 -10.25 -4.12
N ALA A 117 8.42 -9.53 -3.83
CA ALA A 117 9.43 -9.96 -2.87
C ALA A 117 8.90 -10.07 -1.44
N ASP A 118 7.86 -9.29 -1.08
CA ASP A 118 7.33 -9.21 0.30
C ASP A 118 6.98 -10.58 0.87
N PHE A 119 6.31 -11.43 0.07
CA PHE A 119 5.90 -12.79 0.45
C PHE A 119 7.08 -13.67 0.90
N CYS A 120 8.22 -13.53 0.22
CA CYS A 120 9.41 -14.31 0.52
C CYS A 120 10.25 -13.67 1.63
N LEU A 121 10.22 -12.34 1.73
CA LEU A 121 11.04 -11.58 2.65
C LEU A 121 10.71 -11.90 4.10
N MET A 122 9.44 -11.86 4.49
CA MET A 122 9.03 -12.19 5.87
C MET A 122 9.34 -13.63 6.24
N THR A 123 9.10 -14.57 5.32
CA THR A 123 9.47 -15.99 5.52
C THR A 123 10.99 -16.15 5.72
N TYR A 124 11.81 -15.45 4.93
CA TYR A 124 13.26 -15.44 5.09
C TYR A 124 13.69 -14.83 6.44
N LEU A 125 13.08 -13.72 6.86
CA LEU A 125 13.38 -13.09 8.15
C LEU A 125 13.01 -13.99 9.33
N CYS A 126 11.86 -14.65 9.29
CA CYS A 126 11.49 -15.63 10.31
C CYS A 126 12.54 -16.75 10.38
N TYR A 127 12.93 -17.30 9.23
CA TYR A 127 14.01 -18.27 9.18
C TYR A 127 15.32 -17.73 9.78
N HIS A 128 15.72 -16.50 9.47
CA HIS A 128 16.95 -15.88 9.95
C HIS A 128 16.95 -15.65 11.47
N TYR A 129 15.83 -15.26 12.04
CA TYR A 129 15.69 -14.96 13.46
C TYR A 129 15.27 -16.16 14.33
N ASP A 130 15.23 -17.37 13.77
CA ASP A 130 14.72 -18.59 14.43
C ASP A 130 13.30 -18.38 14.98
N ILE A 131 12.44 -17.76 14.18
CA ILE A 131 10.99 -17.72 14.37
C ILE A 131 10.40 -18.70 13.37
N ASP A 132 9.39 -19.46 13.77
CA ASP A 132 8.86 -20.47 12.87
C ASP A 132 8.19 -19.84 11.63
N LEU A 133 8.19 -20.57 10.52
CA LEU A 133 7.79 -20.05 9.22
C LEU A 133 6.28 -19.73 9.23
N PRO A 134 5.90 -18.54 8.74
CA PRO A 134 4.51 -18.13 8.73
C PRO A 134 3.68 -18.98 7.75
N ALA A 135 2.42 -19.19 8.09
CA ALA A 135 1.40 -19.56 7.11
C ALA A 135 1.06 -18.30 6.29
N VAL A 136 1.45 -18.26 5.02
CA VAL A 136 1.37 -17.03 4.20
C VAL A 136 0.14 -17.07 3.29
N ALA A 137 -0.75 -16.09 3.44
CA ALA A 137 -1.90 -15.94 2.56
C ALA A 137 -1.48 -15.45 1.17
N ALA A 138 -1.62 -16.29 0.15
CA ALA A 138 -1.23 -15.99 -1.23
C ALA A 138 -2.44 -16.00 -2.18
N GLY A 139 -2.37 -15.22 -3.26
CA GLY A 139 -3.39 -15.23 -4.30
C GLY A 139 -3.29 -16.46 -5.20
N MET A 140 -4.44 -16.99 -5.64
CA MET A 140 -4.49 -18.20 -6.48
C MET A 140 -3.75 -18.06 -7.84
N ASP A 141 -3.48 -16.84 -8.29
CA ASP A 141 -2.69 -16.59 -9.50
C ASP A 141 -1.28 -17.20 -9.43
N PHE A 142 -0.66 -17.25 -8.24
CA PHE A 142 0.68 -17.83 -8.07
C PHE A 142 0.67 -19.35 -8.13
N ALA A 143 -0.37 -19.99 -7.58
CA ALA A 143 -0.45 -21.44 -7.59
C ALA A 143 -0.64 -22.02 -9.00
N SER A 144 -1.12 -21.22 -9.96
CA SER A 144 -1.16 -21.61 -11.38
C SER A 144 0.24 -21.80 -12.00
N MET A 145 1.31 -21.30 -11.36
CA MET A 145 2.69 -21.47 -11.83
C MET A 145 3.31 -22.76 -11.29
N ALA A 146 2.95 -23.93 -11.83
CA ALA A 146 3.27 -25.27 -11.33
C ALA A 146 4.52 -25.40 -10.40
N VAL A 147 5.73 -25.08 -10.89
CA VAL A 147 6.97 -25.21 -10.09
C VAL A 147 7.08 -24.17 -8.97
N VAL A 148 6.80 -22.91 -9.29
CA VAL A 148 6.92 -21.79 -8.33
C VAL A 148 5.81 -21.87 -7.28
N GLY A 149 4.59 -22.17 -7.72
CA GLY A 149 3.43 -22.39 -6.86
C GLY A 149 3.65 -23.55 -5.90
N GLN A 150 4.12 -24.71 -6.38
CA GLN A 150 4.40 -25.83 -5.48
C GLN A 150 5.50 -25.50 -4.48
N SER A 151 6.59 -24.86 -4.93
CA SER A 151 7.69 -24.46 -4.04
C SER A 151 7.22 -23.49 -2.97
N MET A 152 6.40 -22.49 -3.33
CA MET A 152 5.81 -21.54 -2.38
C MET A 152 4.88 -22.25 -1.38
N ARG A 153 4.04 -23.18 -1.85
CA ARG A 153 3.19 -24.01 -0.98
C ARG A 153 4.00 -24.72 0.07
N GLU A 154 5.09 -25.37 -0.34
CA GLU A 154 6.01 -26.14 0.50
C GLU A 154 6.88 -25.28 1.42
N THR A 155 6.81 -23.95 1.28
CA THR A 155 7.38 -22.98 2.22
C THR A 155 6.37 -22.38 3.19
N GLY A 156 5.10 -22.79 3.17
CA GLY A 156 4.05 -22.31 4.06
C GLY A 156 2.96 -21.44 3.39
N ALA A 157 2.98 -21.27 2.07
CA ALA A 157 1.94 -20.49 1.39
C ALA A 157 0.62 -21.29 1.29
N PHE A 158 -0.50 -20.65 1.65
CA PHE A 158 -1.85 -21.15 1.38
C PHE A 158 -2.57 -20.22 0.41
N TYR A 159 -3.35 -20.78 -0.52
CA TYR A 159 -3.88 -20.05 -1.66
C TYR A 159 -5.34 -19.68 -1.53
N ILE A 160 -5.65 -18.43 -1.86
CA ILE A 160 -6.98 -17.84 -1.75
C ILE A 160 -7.45 -17.38 -3.13
N ARG A 161 -8.67 -17.77 -3.50
CA ARG A 161 -9.35 -17.30 -4.71
C ARG A 161 -9.67 -15.80 -4.62
N ARG A 162 -9.62 -15.09 -5.75
CA ARG A 162 -9.86 -13.62 -5.80
C ARG A 162 -11.27 -13.20 -5.36
N THR A 163 -12.27 -14.07 -5.55
CA THR A 163 -13.66 -13.81 -5.16
C THR A 163 -14.22 -15.01 -4.42
N LEU A 164 -14.96 -14.73 -3.35
CA LEU A 164 -15.75 -15.71 -2.60
C LEU A 164 -17.24 -15.67 -2.99
N ALA A 165 -17.65 -14.66 -3.77
CA ALA A 165 -19.03 -14.48 -4.17
C ALA A 165 -19.47 -15.62 -5.09
N GLY A 166 -20.64 -16.21 -4.79
CA GLY A 166 -21.17 -17.37 -5.52
C GLY A 166 -20.52 -18.71 -5.19
N ALA A 167 -19.68 -18.79 -4.15
CA ALA A 167 -19.03 -20.03 -3.72
C ALA A 167 -19.13 -20.24 -2.19
N PRO A 168 -20.34 -20.50 -1.65
CA PRO A 168 -20.59 -20.56 -0.21
C PRO A 168 -19.79 -21.69 0.49
N LEU A 169 -19.72 -22.87 -0.13
CA LEU A 169 -18.99 -24.02 0.41
C LEU A 169 -17.48 -23.76 0.51
N TYR A 170 -16.86 -23.18 -0.53
CA TYR A 170 -15.46 -22.75 -0.50
C TYR A 170 -15.22 -21.68 0.57
N ALA A 171 -16.12 -20.69 0.69
CA ALA A 171 -16.01 -19.65 1.70
C ALA A 171 -16.09 -20.23 3.13
N ALA A 172 -16.93 -21.25 3.36
CA ALA A 172 -16.99 -21.96 4.62
C ALA A 172 -15.68 -22.72 4.93
N ALA A 173 -15.15 -23.47 3.95
CA ALA A 173 -13.87 -24.17 4.07
C ALA A 173 -12.72 -23.20 4.41
N LEU A 174 -12.61 -22.09 3.68
CA LEU A 174 -11.59 -21.07 3.91
C LEU A 174 -11.68 -20.44 5.31
N ARG A 175 -12.89 -20.04 5.74
CA ARG A 175 -13.11 -19.46 7.08
C ARG A 175 -12.65 -20.43 8.17
N ARG A 176 -13.03 -21.71 8.04
CA ARG A 176 -12.66 -22.73 9.03
C ARG A 176 -11.17 -23.04 8.99
N TYR A 177 -10.55 -23.06 7.81
CA TYR A 177 -9.11 -23.26 7.66
C TYR A 177 -8.30 -22.12 8.31
N VAL A 178 -8.65 -20.86 8.05
CA VAL A 178 -7.97 -19.71 8.69
C VAL A 178 -8.17 -19.70 10.21
N ARG A 179 -9.37 -20.05 10.69
CA ARG A 179 -9.62 -20.22 12.13
C ARG A 179 -8.73 -21.29 12.75
N ALA A 180 -8.58 -22.45 12.10
CA ALA A 180 -7.69 -23.51 12.55
C ALA A 180 -6.20 -23.11 12.52
N LEU A 181 -5.77 -22.31 11.53
CA LEU A 181 -4.43 -21.74 11.50
C LEU A 181 -4.18 -20.87 12.73
N VAL A 182 -5.11 -19.97 13.09
CA VAL A 182 -4.87 -19.09 14.25
C VAL A 182 -5.02 -19.83 15.58
N ALA A 183 -6.02 -20.71 15.71
CA ALA A 183 -6.34 -21.37 16.99
C ALA A 183 -5.46 -22.59 17.30
N SER A 184 -4.88 -23.25 16.29
CA SER A 184 -4.26 -24.57 16.47
C SER A 184 -2.89 -24.71 15.80
N TYR A 185 -2.49 -23.81 14.91
CA TYR A 185 -1.15 -23.85 14.32
C TYR A 185 -0.14 -23.17 15.23
N HIS A 186 1.04 -23.76 15.38
CA HIS A 186 2.08 -23.34 16.32
C HIS A 186 2.97 -22.20 15.82
N ALA A 187 2.74 -21.71 14.61
CA ALA A 187 3.57 -20.70 13.95
C ALA A 187 2.73 -19.48 13.51
N PRO A 188 3.37 -18.37 13.13
CA PRO A 188 2.66 -17.15 12.77
C PRO A 188 1.77 -17.32 11.54
N VAL A 189 0.80 -16.43 11.36
CA VAL A 189 0.06 -16.27 10.11
C VAL A 189 0.42 -14.92 9.50
N GLU A 190 0.71 -14.89 8.20
CA GLU A 190 1.07 -13.66 7.48
C GLU A 190 0.01 -13.35 6.42
N PHE A 191 -0.47 -12.11 6.39
CA PHE A 191 -1.27 -11.60 5.29
C PHE A 191 -1.23 -10.07 5.20
N PHE A 192 -1.50 -9.56 4.01
CA PHE A 192 -1.50 -8.13 3.73
C PHE A 192 -2.90 -7.53 3.93
N LEU A 193 -3.06 -6.66 4.92
CA LEU A 193 -4.35 -6.00 5.21
C LEU A 193 -4.89 -5.21 4.02
N GLU A 194 -4.01 -4.62 3.20
CA GLU A 194 -4.40 -3.88 2.00
C GLU A 194 -5.06 -4.77 0.93
N GLY A 195 -4.84 -6.09 1.00
CA GLY A 195 -5.39 -7.12 0.10
C GLY A 195 -4.81 -7.12 -1.32
N THR A 196 -3.95 -6.16 -1.65
CA THR A 196 -3.27 -6.05 -2.95
C THR A 196 -2.00 -5.20 -2.81
N ARG A 197 -1.06 -5.33 -3.74
CA ARG A 197 0.11 -4.43 -3.79
C ARG A 197 -0.30 -3.00 -4.07
N SER A 198 0.32 -2.05 -3.38
CA SER A 198 0.10 -0.64 -3.69
C SER A 198 0.86 -0.24 -4.95
N ARG A 199 0.14 0.02 -6.06
CA ARG A 199 0.72 0.50 -7.32
C ARG A 199 1.25 1.92 -7.18
N SER A 200 0.57 2.71 -6.35
CA SER A 200 0.99 4.08 -6.02
C SER A 200 2.03 4.15 -4.91
N ASN A 201 2.46 3.02 -4.33
CA ASN A 201 3.38 2.98 -3.17
C ASN A 201 2.86 3.71 -1.90
N LYS A 202 1.54 3.94 -1.82
CA LYS A 202 0.85 4.54 -0.65
C LYS A 202 0.15 3.48 0.16
N SER A 203 -0.06 3.71 1.45
CA SER A 203 -0.94 2.87 2.25
C SER A 203 -2.37 2.92 1.70
N LEU A 204 -2.95 1.73 1.51
CA LEU A 204 -4.32 1.58 1.04
C LEU A 204 -5.27 1.30 2.21
N PRO A 205 -6.57 1.67 2.08
CA PRO A 205 -7.58 1.25 3.04
C PRO A 205 -7.64 -0.29 3.18
N PRO A 206 -7.78 -0.81 4.41
CA PRO A 206 -7.71 -2.25 4.64
C PRO A 206 -8.93 -3.01 4.09
N LYS A 207 -8.71 -4.31 3.84
CA LYS A 207 -9.74 -5.31 3.54
C LYS A 207 -9.94 -6.19 4.77
N TYR A 208 -11.17 -6.20 5.27
CA TYR A 208 -11.43 -6.80 6.58
C TYR A 208 -11.63 -8.32 6.57
N GLY A 209 -11.80 -8.95 5.41
CA GLY A 209 -12.19 -10.37 5.31
C GLY A 209 -11.19 -11.34 5.94
N MET A 210 -9.90 -11.24 5.63
CA MET A 210 -8.88 -12.11 6.24
C MET A 210 -8.70 -11.85 7.73
N LEU A 211 -8.72 -10.57 8.13
CA LEU A 211 -8.61 -10.21 9.53
C LEU A 211 -9.81 -10.71 10.34
N SER A 212 -11.04 -10.60 9.83
CA SER A 212 -12.22 -11.09 10.55
C SER A 212 -12.20 -12.61 10.75
N MET A 213 -11.74 -13.36 9.76
CA MET A 213 -11.54 -14.81 9.90
C MET A 213 -10.44 -15.14 10.92
N SER A 214 -9.35 -14.36 10.90
CA SER A 214 -8.21 -14.55 11.81
C SER A 214 -8.53 -14.17 13.26
N LEU A 215 -9.46 -13.24 13.48
CA LEU A 215 -9.86 -12.80 14.82
C LEU A 215 -11.09 -13.53 15.37
N ALA A 216 -11.76 -14.36 14.57
CA ALA A 216 -12.86 -15.21 15.04
C ALA A 216 -12.50 -16.11 16.24
N PRO A 217 -11.31 -16.75 16.32
CA PRO A 217 -10.91 -17.49 17.52
C PRO A 217 -10.92 -16.66 18.81
N TYR A 218 -10.53 -15.38 18.75
CA TYR A 218 -10.53 -14.50 19.92
C TYR A 218 -11.96 -14.23 20.41
N PHE A 219 -12.84 -13.81 19.50
CA PHE A 219 -14.23 -13.48 19.85
C PHE A 219 -15.05 -14.68 20.31
N SER A 220 -14.68 -15.87 19.85
CA SER A 220 -15.29 -17.14 20.26
C SER A 220 -14.64 -17.77 21.49
N ARG A 221 -13.60 -17.13 22.06
CA ARG A 221 -12.84 -17.61 23.22
C ARG A 221 -12.07 -18.92 22.99
N GLU A 222 -11.76 -19.26 21.74
CA GLU A 222 -10.77 -20.31 21.42
C GLU A 222 -9.34 -19.84 21.75
N CYS A 223 -9.09 -18.54 21.63
CA CYS A 223 -7.84 -17.91 22.05
C CYS A 223 -8.13 -16.82 23.07
N THR A 224 -7.28 -16.70 24.09
CA THR A 224 -7.38 -15.66 25.13
C THR A 224 -6.93 -14.29 24.63
N ASP A 225 -6.01 -14.26 23.67
CA ASP A 225 -5.49 -13.07 23.02
C ASP A 225 -4.94 -13.43 21.62
N VAL A 226 -4.70 -12.41 20.78
CA VAL A 226 -4.03 -12.52 19.48
C VAL A 226 -3.08 -11.33 19.36
N THR A 227 -1.80 -11.59 19.06
CA THR A 227 -0.80 -10.54 18.89
C THR A 227 -0.73 -10.10 17.43
N LEU A 228 -1.02 -8.83 17.16
CA LEU A 228 -0.94 -8.23 15.83
C LEU A 228 0.39 -7.50 15.67
N VAL A 229 1.13 -7.82 14.62
CA VAL A 229 2.45 -7.23 14.38
C VAL A 229 2.42 -6.41 13.09
N PRO A 230 2.29 -5.07 13.16
CA PRO A 230 2.43 -4.21 11.99
C PRO A 230 3.87 -4.25 11.48
N VAL A 231 4.06 -4.48 10.19
CA VAL A 231 5.38 -4.45 9.56
C VAL A 231 5.35 -3.50 8.35
N ASN A 232 6.32 -2.59 8.28
CA ASN A 232 6.55 -1.76 7.10
C ASN A 232 7.75 -2.28 6.31
N ILE A 233 7.61 -2.36 4.99
CA ILE A 233 8.67 -2.72 4.06
C ILE A 233 8.88 -1.55 3.10
N SER A 234 10.04 -0.91 3.20
CA SER A 234 10.46 0.24 2.37
C SER A 234 11.61 -0.16 1.44
N TYR A 235 11.60 0.36 0.22
CA TYR A 235 12.55 -0.02 -0.84
C TYR A 235 13.28 1.21 -1.37
N ASP A 236 14.60 1.10 -1.57
CA ASP A 236 15.31 2.08 -2.41
C ASP A 236 14.83 1.99 -3.85
N ARG A 237 14.61 0.77 -4.38
CA ARG A 237 14.03 0.54 -5.70
C ARG A 237 13.11 -0.68 -5.74
N ILE A 238 11.85 -0.46 -6.12
CA ILE A 238 10.87 -1.54 -6.32
C ILE A 238 11.07 -2.17 -7.70
N MET A 239 11.04 -3.50 -7.77
CA MET A 239 11.28 -4.24 -9.02
C MET A 239 10.23 -3.93 -10.09
N GLU A 240 8.98 -3.83 -9.67
CA GLU A 240 7.81 -3.61 -10.53
C GLU A 240 7.51 -2.12 -10.79
N GLN A 241 8.34 -1.19 -10.30
CA GLN A 241 8.05 0.25 -10.35
C GLN A 241 7.66 0.74 -11.75
N LYS A 242 8.44 0.38 -12.77
CA LYS A 242 8.14 0.76 -14.17
C LYS A 242 6.79 0.24 -14.63
N LEU A 243 6.47 -1.01 -14.29
CA LEU A 243 5.19 -1.62 -14.62
C LEU A 243 4.03 -0.87 -13.95
N PHE A 244 4.20 -0.46 -12.68
CA PHE A 244 3.19 0.32 -11.98
C PHE A 244 2.94 1.67 -12.65
N ALA A 245 3.99 2.37 -13.10
CA ALA A 245 3.83 3.63 -13.82
C ALA A 245 3.03 3.46 -15.14
N TYR A 246 3.26 2.38 -15.88
CA TYR A 246 2.45 2.04 -17.06
C TYR A 246 1.00 1.68 -16.70
N GLU A 247 0.79 0.91 -15.62
CA GLU A 247 -0.57 0.57 -15.15
C GLU A 247 -1.35 1.84 -14.76
N HIS A 248 -0.69 2.84 -14.15
CA HIS A 248 -1.28 4.14 -13.84
C HIS A 248 -1.78 4.87 -15.09
N LEU A 249 -1.06 4.75 -16.21
CA LEU A 249 -1.46 5.34 -17.50
C LEU A 249 -2.51 4.51 -18.25
N GLY A 250 -2.94 3.38 -17.69
CA GLY A 250 -4.01 2.54 -18.25
C GLY A 250 -3.53 1.38 -19.11
N VAL A 251 -2.22 1.14 -19.17
CA VAL A 251 -1.65 -0.03 -19.85
C VAL A 251 -2.04 -1.30 -19.06
N PRO A 252 -2.60 -2.33 -19.72
CA PRO A 252 -3.00 -3.55 -19.05
C PRO A 252 -1.79 -4.30 -18.47
N LYS A 253 -1.98 -4.87 -17.26
CA LYS A 253 -0.99 -5.75 -16.64
C LYS A 253 -0.67 -6.92 -17.59
N PRO A 254 0.63 -7.24 -17.82
CA PRO A 254 1.00 -8.43 -18.59
C PRO A 254 0.52 -9.70 -17.88
N LYS A 255 0.17 -10.73 -18.66
CA LYS A 255 -0.08 -12.07 -18.09
C LYS A 255 1.22 -12.60 -17.52
N GLU A 256 1.20 -12.99 -16.26
CA GLU A 256 2.37 -13.58 -15.61
C GLU A 256 2.47 -15.04 -15.98
N SER A 257 3.66 -15.46 -16.43
CA SER A 257 3.99 -16.84 -16.74
C SER A 257 5.29 -17.21 -16.06
N THR A 258 5.47 -18.49 -15.74
CA THR A 258 6.70 -19.02 -15.14
C THR A 258 7.93 -18.66 -15.99
N GLY A 259 7.84 -18.78 -17.32
CA GLY A 259 8.91 -18.39 -18.23
C GLY A 259 9.19 -16.88 -18.25
N GLY A 260 8.15 -16.05 -18.14
CA GLY A 260 8.30 -14.60 -18.02
C GLY A 260 9.02 -14.19 -16.73
N LEU A 261 8.71 -14.84 -15.61
CA LEU A 261 9.37 -14.61 -14.32
C LEU A 261 10.86 -14.99 -14.38
N ILE A 262 11.20 -16.18 -14.89
CA ILE A 262 12.59 -16.65 -15.00
C ILE A 262 13.43 -15.77 -15.94
N LYS A 263 12.89 -15.39 -17.10
CA LYS A 263 13.58 -14.46 -18.02
C LYS A 263 13.80 -13.09 -17.39
N SER A 264 12.84 -12.61 -16.60
CA SER A 264 12.96 -11.36 -15.88
C SER A 264 14.08 -11.44 -14.86
N LEU A 265 14.17 -12.53 -14.07
CA LEU A 265 15.23 -12.75 -13.09
C LEU A 265 16.65 -12.66 -13.69
N HIS A 266 16.88 -13.18 -14.90
CA HIS A 266 18.19 -13.10 -15.57
C HIS A 266 18.57 -11.68 -15.99
N LYS A 267 17.59 -10.77 -16.15
CA LYS A 267 17.81 -9.35 -16.46
C LYS A 267 18.01 -8.49 -15.21
N LEU A 268 17.95 -9.08 -14.00
CA LEU A 268 18.04 -8.34 -12.72
C LEU A 268 19.47 -8.18 -12.19
N ASN A 269 20.51 -8.44 -12.98
CA ASN A 269 21.89 -8.12 -12.60
C ASN A 269 22.14 -6.59 -12.68
N ASP A 270 21.44 -5.84 -11.83
CA ASP A 270 21.50 -4.39 -11.69
C ASP A 270 21.50 -4.03 -10.19
N HIS A 271 21.79 -2.77 -9.84
CA HIS A 271 21.76 -2.35 -8.44
C HIS A 271 20.36 -1.89 -8.03
N TYR A 272 19.74 -2.59 -7.07
CA TYR A 272 18.40 -2.27 -6.55
C TYR A 272 18.42 -1.53 -5.20
N GLY A 273 19.60 -1.29 -4.63
CA GLY A 273 19.73 -0.61 -3.35
C GLY A 273 19.27 -1.51 -2.21
N ASN A 274 18.67 -0.94 -1.17
CA ASN A 274 18.34 -1.66 0.04
C ASN A 274 16.83 -1.84 0.24
N ILE A 275 16.49 -2.84 1.05
CA ILE A 275 15.16 -3.06 1.62
C ILE A 275 15.26 -2.78 3.11
N TYR A 276 14.35 -1.98 3.65
CA TYR A 276 14.26 -1.66 5.06
C TYR A 276 12.97 -2.27 5.60
N VAL A 277 13.09 -3.12 6.62
CA VAL A 277 11.97 -3.79 7.28
C VAL A 277 11.89 -3.29 8.70
N ASN A 278 10.84 -2.51 8.98
CA ASN A 278 10.56 -2.03 10.32
C ASN A 278 9.38 -2.79 10.90
N VAL A 279 9.66 -3.59 11.93
CA VAL A 279 8.66 -4.24 12.78
C VAL A 279 8.20 -3.23 13.83
N GLY A 280 6.90 -2.90 13.81
CA GLY A 280 6.30 -2.03 14.80
C GLY A 280 6.04 -2.75 16.13
N ASP A 281 5.61 -2.00 17.14
CA ASP A 281 5.28 -2.58 18.44
C ASP A 281 4.15 -3.61 18.31
N PRO A 282 4.31 -4.82 18.89
CA PRO A 282 3.25 -5.83 18.90
C PRO A 282 2.02 -5.33 19.67
N ILE A 283 0.84 -5.55 19.10
CA ILE A 283 -0.44 -5.12 19.68
C ILE A 283 -1.14 -6.35 20.24
N SER A 284 -1.38 -6.38 21.55
CA SER A 284 -2.33 -7.33 22.16
C SER A 284 -3.74 -6.92 21.76
N LEU A 285 -4.47 -7.82 21.09
CA LEU A 285 -5.86 -7.57 20.73
C LEU A 285 -6.73 -7.40 21.97
N LYS A 286 -6.48 -8.20 23.01
CA LYS A 286 -7.18 -8.14 24.29
C LYS A 286 -7.00 -6.76 24.94
N GLU A 287 -5.77 -6.27 25.06
CA GLU A 287 -5.51 -4.95 25.64
C GLU A 287 -6.10 -3.83 24.79
N TYR A 288 -6.01 -3.94 23.47
CA TYR A 288 -6.51 -2.94 22.55
C TYR A 288 -8.04 -2.80 22.58
N LEU A 289 -8.77 -3.92 22.67
CA LEU A 289 -10.24 -3.90 22.75
C LEU A 289 -10.77 -3.66 24.18
N GLY A 290 -9.95 -3.91 25.20
CA GLY A 290 -10.33 -3.86 26.61
C GLY A 290 -11.33 -4.95 27.01
N ASP A 291 -11.76 -4.96 28.28
CA ASP A 291 -12.75 -5.92 28.83
C ASP A 291 -14.20 -5.68 28.34
N GLN A 292 -14.38 -4.97 27.23
CA GLN A 292 -15.67 -4.53 26.69
C GLN A 292 -16.39 -5.58 25.83
N ASP A 293 -16.03 -6.86 25.95
CA ASP A 293 -16.75 -7.97 25.32
C ASP A 293 -17.71 -8.61 26.32
N GLY A 294 -18.85 -7.95 26.51
CA GLY A 294 -19.98 -8.50 27.28
C GLY A 294 -20.54 -9.78 26.65
N LEU A 295 -21.37 -10.51 27.42
CA LEU A 295 -22.05 -11.72 26.95
C LEU A 295 -22.87 -11.43 25.68
N THR A 296 -22.50 -12.06 24.56
CA THR A 296 -23.26 -11.97 23.31
C THR A 296 -24.16 -13.19 23.15
N LYS A 297 -25.23 -13.09 22.34
CA LYS A 297 -26.07 -14.25 21.99
C LYS A 297 -25.28 -15.34 21.25
N GLU A 298 -24.20 -14.99 20.57
CA GLU A 298 -23.31 -15.96 19.93
C GLU A 298 -22.64 -16.88 20.95
N MET A 299 -22.35 -16.40 22.17
CA MET A 299 -21.74 -17.23 23.22
C MET A 299 -22.65 -18.39 23.70
N LEU A 300 -23.95 -18.36 23.36
CA LEU A 300 -24.87 -19.47 23.64
C LEU A 300 -24.70 -20.63 22.65
N LYS A 301 -24.07 -20.40 21.49
CA LYS A 301 -23.79 -21.43 20.50
C LYS A 301 -22.50 -22.17 20.84
N PRO A 302 -22.36 -23.44 20.42
CA PRO A 302 -21.08 -24.12 20.44
C PRO A 302 -20.01 -23.26 19.77
N THR A 303 -18.81 -23.22 20.36
CA THR A 303 -17.70 -22.36 19.94
C THR A 303 -17.48 -22.38 18.42
N GLU A 304 -17.46 -23.57 17.80
CA GLU A 304 -17.24 -23.75 16.36
C GLU A 304 -18.32 -23.12 15.47
N LEU A 305 -19.54 -22.91 15.99
CA LEU A 305 -20.67 -22.36 15.24
C LEU A 305 -20.85 -20.84 15.45
N GLN A 306 -20.06 -20.24 16.35
CA GLN A 306 -20.12 -18.81 16.62
C GLN A 306 -19.61 -18.00 15.42
N GLN A 307 -20.37 -16.96 15.08
CA GLN A 307 -20.03 -16.04 13.99
C GLN A 307 -19.68 -14.66 14.52
N ILE A 308 -18.95 -13.88 13.71
CA ILE A 308 -18.64 -12.48 14.02
C ILE A 308 -19.93 -11.65 13.97
N THR A 309 -20.27 -10.97 15.07
CA THR A 309 -21.41 -10.05 15.11
C THR A 309 -21.11 -8.73 14.39
N LYS A 310 -22.15 -7.91 14.17
CA LYS A 310 -21.96 -6.58 13.56
C LYS A 310 -21.10 -5.66 14.43
N GLU A 311 -21.29 -5.71 15.75
CA GLU A 311 -20.51 -4.94 16.71
C GLU A 311 -19.03 -5.37 16.72
N GLN A 312 -18.78 -6.69 16.70
CA GLN A 312 -17.43 -7.23 16.58
C GLN A 312 -16.78 -6.86 15.24
N MET A 313 -17.55 -6.83 14.15
CA MET A 313 -17.06 -6.38 12.84
C MET A 313 -16.60 -4.91 12.87
N ILE A 314 -17.32 -4.03 13.58
CA ILE A 314 -16.90 -2.62 13.77
C ILE A 314 -15.57 -2.57 14.54
N LYS A 315 -15.43 -3.36 15.62
CA LYS A 315 -14.15 -3.48 16.36
C LYS A 315 -13.01 -3.94 15.45
N ILE A 316 -13.24 -4.95 14.61
CA ILE A 316 -12.27 -5.46 13.63
C ILE A 316 -11.86 -4.37 12.62
N GLN A 317 -12.82 -3.55 12.15
CA GLN A 317 -12.52 -2.44 11.23
C GLN A 317 -11.62 -1.40 11.89
N HIS A 318 -11.91 -1.04 13.15
CA HIS A 318 -11.10 -0.12 13.92
C HIS A 318 -9.67 -0.65 14.16
N VAL A 319 -9.54 -1.93 14.52
CA VAL A 319 -8.23 -2.61 14.62
C VAL A 319 -7.47 -2.57 13.30
N ALA A 320 -8.13 -2.88 12.18
CA ALA A 320 -7.49 -2.85 10.86
C ALA A 320 -6.94 -1.47 10.51
N ASN A 321 -7.74 -0.42 10.72
CA ASN A 321 -7.34 0.96 10.46
C ASN A 321 -6.17 1.40 11.36
N TYR A 322 -6.18 0.97 12.62
CA TYR A 322 -5.08 1.23 13.54
C TYR A 322 -3.79 0.54 13.10
N VAL A 323 -3.83 -0.73 12.68
CA VAL A 323 -2.65 -1.44 12.15
C VAL A 323 -2.07 -0.73 10.92
N ILE A 324 -2.89 -0.29 9.95
CA ILE A 324 -2.41 0.49 8.81
C ILE A 324 -1.74 1.80 9.27
N THR A 325 -2.29 2.45 10.29
CA THR A 325 -1.69 3.66 10.88
C THR A 325 -0.33 3.37 11.52
N GLN A 326 -0.18 2.23 12.20
CA GLN A 326 1.11 1.80 12.76
C GLN A 326 2.12 1.44 11.66
N GLN A 327 1.68 0.79 10.57
CA GLN A 327 2.52 0.57 9.40
C GLN A 327 3.01 1.90 8.79
N GLN A 328 2.16 2.93 8.72
CA GLN A 328 2.57 4.27 8.24
C GLN A 328 3.62 4.89 9.16
N LYS A 329 3.46 4.81 10.49
CA LYS A 329 4.45 5.29 11.46
C LYS A 329 5.79 4.57 11.35
N CYS A 330 5.77 3.28 11.03
CA CYS A 330 6.97 2.47 10.83
C CYS A 330 7.67 2.73 9.48
N THR A 331 7.13 3.59 8.62
CA THR A 331 7.74 3.89 7.30
C THR A 331 9.15 4.42 7.46
N VAL A 332 10.08 3.83 6.72
CA VAL A 332 11.44 4.33 6.60
C VAL A 332 11.52 5.23 5.38
N VAL A 333 11.75 6.52 5.61
CA VAL A 333 12.06 7.46 4.53
C VAL A 333 13.50 7.20 4.07
N THR A 334 13.62 6.72 2.85
CA THR A 334 14.91 6.43 2.21
C THR A 334 15.45 7.64 1.47
N ILE A 335 16.74 7.64 1.15
CA ILE A 335 17.34 8.66 0.29
C ILE A 335 16.67 8.69 -1.09
N SER A 336 16.19 7.56 -1.64
CA SER A 336 15.38 7.54 -2.87
C SER A 336 14.12 8.39 -2.75
N ASN A 337 13.43 8.32 -1.61
CA ASN A 337 12.23 9.11 -1.37
C ASN A 337 12.54 10.60 -1.28
N LEU A 338 13.61 10.96 -0.55
CA LEU A 338 14.04 12.34 -0.37
C LEU A 338 14.49 12.99 -1.69
N VAL A 339 15.31 12.29 -2.47
CA VAL A 339 15.76 12.77 -3.79
C VAL A 339 14.56 12.92 -4.73
N ALA A 340 13.55 12.05 -4.64
CA ALA A 340 12.34 12.21 -5.43
C ALA A 340 11.55 13.47 -5.07
N VAL A 341 11.46 13.83 -3.78
CA VAL A 341 10.86 15.10 -3.34
C VAL A 341 11.65 16.30 -3.90
N VAL A 342 12.97 16.30 -3.72
CA VAL A 342 13.84 17.40 -4.17
C VAL A 342 13.80 17.55 -5.70
N LEU A 343 13.87 16.43 -6.44
CA LEU A 343 13.85 16.46 -7.90
C LEU A 343 12.48 16.89 -8.44
N MET A 344 11.38 16.53 -7.78
CA MET A 344 10.07 17.02 -8.18
C MET A 344 9.91 18.52 -7.90
N GLU A 345 10.38 19.02 -6.77
CA GLU A 345 10.37 20.47 -6.48
C GLU A 345 11.18 21.24 -7.54
N SER A 346 12.37 20.72 -7.88
CA SER A 346 13.23 21.22 -8.95
C SER A 346 12.51 21.23 -10.31
N LEU A 347 11.82 20.13 -10.66
CA LEU A 347 11.02 20.01 -11.89
C LEU A 347 9.90 21.05 -11.94
N VAL A 348 9.14 21.19 -10.85
CA VAL A 348 8.03 22.14 -10.72
C VAL A 348 8.51 23.58 -10.88
N ARG A 349 9.69 23.91 -10.36
CA ARG A 349 10.31 25.24 -10.49
C ARG A 349 11.08 25.44 -11.80
N ASN A 350 11.28 24.38 -12.60
CA ASN A 350 12.17 24.37 -13.75
C ASN A 350 13.59 24.88 -13.42
N GLU A 351 14.10 24.48 -12.25
CA GLU A 351 15.40 24.94 -11.73
C GLU A 351 16.31 23.74 -11.44
N PRO A 352 17.34 23.46 -12.27
CA PRO A 352 18.20 22.31 -12.10
C PRO A 352 19.24 22.56 -11.01
N LEU A 353 19.39 21.60 -10.10
CA LEU A 353 20.21 21.74 -8.90
C LEU A 353 21.58 21.08 -9.06
N GLU A 354 22.62 21.75 -8.60
CA GLU A 354 23.95 21.15 -8.42
C GLU A 354 23.97 20.16 -7.25
N LEU A 355 24.90 19.20 -7.27
CA LEU A 355 25.00 18.18 -6.24
C LEU A 355 25.12 18.76 -4.81
N THR A 356 25.84 19.88 -4.63
CA THR A 356 25.97 20.57 -3.34
C THR A 356 24.65 21.15 -2.85
N GLN A 357 23.86 21.74 -3.75
CA GLN A 357 22.53 22.27 -3.44
C GLN A 357 21.54 21.13 -3.11
N VAL A 358 21.64 20.00 -3.82
CA VAL A 358 20.87 18.80 -3.50
C VAL A 358 21.16 18.33 -2.08
N LEU A 359 22.44 18.22 -1.68
CA LEU A 359 22.82 17.82 -0.33
C LEU A 359 22.24 18.75 0.75
N VAL A 360 22.33 20.06 0.56
CA VAL A 360 21.74 21.05 1.49
C VAL A 360 20.23 20.90 1.60
N LYS A 361 19.54 20.72 0.48
CA LYS A 361 18.07 20.51 0.47
C LYS A 361 17.67 19.19 1.12
N LEU A 362 18.44 18.12 0.91
CA LEU A 362 18.20 16.83 1.53
C LEU A 362 18.35 16.92 3.05
N ASP A 363 19.43 17.52 3.56
CA ASP A 363 19.66 17.71 5.00
C ASP A 363 18.51 18.51 5.66
N TRP A 364 18.08 19.60 5.03
CA TRP A 364 16.91 20.36 5.48
C TRP A 364 15.62 19.53 5.47
N LEU A 365 15.37 18.77 4.39
CA LEU A 365 14.16 17.94 4.26
C LEU A 365 14.15 16.81 5.30
N ILE A 366 15.31 16.25 5.64
CA ILE A 366 15.46 15.26 6.69
C ILE A 366 15.02 15.85 8.03
N GLN A 367 15.45 17.07 8.36
CA GLN A 367 15.02 17.74 9.58
C GLN A 367 13.50 18.00 9.58
N VAL A 368 12.94 18.49 8.48
CA VAL A 368 11.50 18.70 8.32
C VAL A 368 10.72 17.41 8.57
N LEU A 369 11.14 16.29 7.98
CA LEU A 369 10.44 15.02 8.12
C LEU A 369 10.63 14.41 9.52
N ARG A 370 11.79 14.58 10.16
CA ARG A 370 12.02 14.17 11.56
C ARG A 370 11.13 14.96 12.52
N ASP A 371 10.97 16.26 12.31
CA ASP A 371 10.06 17.11 13.09
C ASP A 371 8.59 16.69 12.92
N LEU A 372 8.24 16.07 11.78
CA LEU A 372 6.94 15.45 11.50
C LEU A 372 6.86 13.98 11.97
N GLY A 373 7.87 13.46 12.66
CA GLY A 373 7.90 12.11 13.23
C GLY A 373 8.27 10.99 12.25
N ALA A 374 8.86 11.31 11.09
CA ALA A 374 9.35 10.31 10.16
C ALA A 374 10.65 9.66 10.64
N THR A 375 10.77 8.35 10.43
CA THR A 375 12.05 7.66 10.60
C THR A 375 12.83 7.77 9.30
N VAL A 376 13.94 8.50 9.32
CA VAL A 376 14.86 8.60 8.18
C VAL A 376 16.07 7.71 8.45
N PHE A 377 16.35 6.77 7.54
CA PHE A 377 17.54 5.94 7.64
C PHE A 377 18.73 6.64 6.97
N GLU A 378 19.64 7.18 7.77
CA GLU A 378 20.81 7.88 7.28
C GLU A 378 21.98 7.79 8.26
N ASN A 379 23.14 7.33 7.76
CA ASN A 379 24.41 7.35 8.47
C ASN A 379 25.41 8.36 7.86
N ASP A 380 25.30 8.65 6.57
CA ASP A 380 26.11 9.63 5.81
C ASP A 380 25.41 9.98 4.48
N LEU A 381 25.09 11.25 4.24
CA LEU A 381 24.24 11.68 3.13
C LEU A 381 24.89 11.45 1.76
N LYS A 382 26.17 11.85 1.62
CA LYS A 382 26.81 11.96 0.30
C LYS A 382 27.05 10.59 -0.34
N PRO A 383 27.67 9.60 0.34
CA PRO A 383 27.84 8.26 -0.23
C PRO A 383 26.50 7.57 -0.51
N ASN A 384 25.49 7.81 0.32
CA ASN A 384 24.16 7.26 0.07
C ASN A 384 23.50 7.90 -1.16
N LEU A 385 23.61 9.22 -1.35
CA LEU A 385 23.14 9.88 -2.55
C LEU A 385 23.84 9.33 -3.81
N GLU A 386 25.17 9.21 -3.79
CA GLU A 386 25.94 8.63 -4.90
C GLU A 386 25.48 7.19 -5.21
N ARG A 387 25.23 6.38 -4.18
CA ARG A 387 24.67 5.03 -4.33
C ARG A 387 23.27 5.06 -4.96
N ILE A 388 22.38 5.94 -4.49
CA ILE A 388 21.02 6.07 -5.03
C ILE A 388 21.02 6.50 -6.49
N LEU A 389 21.95 7.37 -6.90
CA LEU A 389 22.12 7.73 -8.31
C LEU A 389 22.54 6.54 -9.18
N VAL A 390 23.29 5.58 -8.63
CA VAL A 390 23.59 4.30 -9.32
C VAL A 390 22.35 3.40 -9.38
N VAL A 391 21.60 3.28 -8.28
CA VAL A 391 20.35 2.49 -8.20
C VAL A 391 19.33 2.97 -9.23
N HIS A 392 19.17 4.29 -9.35
CA HIS A 392 18.18 4.96 -10.20
C HIS A 392 18.80 5.56 -11.46
N LYS A 393 19.92 5.03 -11.95
CA LYS A 393 20.59 5.52 -13.15
C LYS A 393 19.69 5.62 -14.38
N ASN A 394 18.56 4.91 -14.45
CA ASN A 394 17.65 5.00 -15.60
C ASN A 394 16.52 6.02 -15.41
N LEU A 395 16.40 6.61 -14.22
CA LEU A 395 15.39 7.59 -13.85
C LEU A 395 16.02 8.95 -13.56
N MET A 396 17.15 9.01 -12.87
CA MET A 396 17.83 10.25 -12.49
C MET A 396 19.35 10.14 -12.64
N ARG A 397 20.02 11.23 -13.05
CA ARG A 397 21.49 11.29 -13.21
C ARG A 397 22.03 12.69 -12.96
N ILE A 398 23.33 12.77 -12.72
CA ILE A 398 24.09 14.01 -12.80
C ILE A 398 24.56 14.20 -14.25
N ASP A 399 24.32 15.38 -14.83
CA ASP A 399 24.77 15.72 -16.18
C ASP A 399 26.24 16.20 -16.23
N ARG A 400 26.70 16.66 -17.39
CA ARG A 400 28.07 17.15 -17.58
C ARG A 400 28.36 18.42 -16.78
N ASP A 401 27.33 19.21 -16.51
CA ASP A 401 27.40 20.46 -15.76
C ASP A 401 27.21 20.22 -14.24
N LYS A 402 27.29 18.95 -13.81
CA LYS A 402 27.16 18.51 -12.41
C LYS A 402 25.78 18.80 -11.79
N LYS A 403 24.75 18.89 -12.62
CA LYS A 403 23.37 19.13 -12.19
C LYS A 403 22.54 17.84 -12.19
N LEU A 404 21.69 17.68 -11.19
CA LEU A 404 20.73 16.58 -11.12
C LEU A 404 19.63 16.76 -12.15
N LYS A 405 19.39 15.72 -12.95
CA LYS A 405 18.38 15.68 -14.00
C LYS A 405 17.51 14.44 -13.89
N LEU A 406 16.25 14.58 -14.29
CA LEU A 406 15.33 13.48 -14.56
C LEU A 406 15.55 12.99 -16.00
N VAL A 407 15.71 11.69 -16.19
CA VAL A 407 15.92 11.10 -17.51
C VAL A 407 14.57 10.81 -18.16
N SER A 408 14.35 11.31 -19.38
CA SER A 408 13.12 11.02 -20.14
C SER A 408 13.02 9.54 -20.49
N SER A 409 11.80 9.04 -20.74
CA SER A 409 11.65 7.70 -21.31
C SER A 409 12.06 7.68 -22.79
N ALA A 410 12.37 6.51 -23.32
CA ALA A 410 12.49 6.30 -24.75
C ALA A 410 11.08 6.24 -25.37
N MET A 411 10.97 6.66 -26.63
CA MET A 411 9.82 6.36 -27.49
C MET A 411 9.59 4.84 -27.50
N MET A 412 8.36 4.43 -27.23
CA MET A 412 7.99 3.02 -27.23
C MET A 412 6.65 2.86 -27.95
N ASP A 413 6.66 2.12 -29.05
CA ASP A 413 5.43 1.82 -29.79
C ASP A 413 4.59 0.84 -28.98
N VAL A 414 3.39 1.28 -28.61
CA VAL A 414 2.40 0.42 -27.98
C VAL A 414 1.81 -0.47 -29.08
N SER A 415 2.06 -1.78 -29.02
CA SER A 415 1.52 -2.74 -30.00
C SER A 415 -0.01 -2.63 -30.12
N PRO A 416 -0.61 -2.88 -31.30
CA PRO A 416 -2.05 -2.81 -31.50
C PRO A 416 -2.87 -3.64 -30.50
N ASP A 417 -2.37 -4.81 -30.09
CA ASP A 417 -3.01 -5.66 -29.09
C ASP A 417 -3.11 -5.04 -27.70
N VAL A 418 -2.13 -4.21 -27.34
CA VAL A 418 -2.12 -3.48 -26.07
C VAL A 418 -3.03 -2.26 -26.17
N GLN A 419 -3.03 -1.55 -27.31
CA GLN A 419 -3.94 -0.42 -27.56
C GLN A 419 -5.40 -0.85 -27.41
N ASN A 420 -5.79 -1.99 -27.98
CA ASN A 420 -7.14 -2.55 -27.88
C ASN A 420 -7.55 -2.93 -26.44
N LYS A 421 -6.58 -3.11 -25.54
CA LYS A 421 -6.80 -3.51 -24.14
C LYS A 421 -6.54 -2.37 -23.16
N MET A 422 -6.31 -1.15 -23.65
CA MET A 422 -6.13 0.03 -22.81
C MET A 422 -7.38 0.26 -21.95
N LYS A 423 -7.16 0.44 -20.65
CA LYS A 423 -8.24 0.76 -19.70
C LYS A 423 -8.63 2.23 -19.77
N GLY A 424 -7.67 3.09 -20.08
CA GLY A 424 -7.81 4.55 -20.15
C GLY A 424 -8.02 5.10 -21.55
N HIS A 425 -7.80 6.40 -21.68
CA HIS A 425 -7.63 7.12 -22.94
C HIS A 425 -6.36 6.64 -23.65
N LEU A 426 -6.37 6.66 -24.99
CA LEU A 426 -5.19 6.33 -25.78
C LEU A 426 -4.30 7.58 -25.87
N LEU A 427 -3.33 7.67 -24.95
CA LEU A 427 -2.41 8.80 -24.85
C LEU A 427 -1.48 8.91 -26.06
N LYS A 428 -1.10 10.14 -26.40
CA LYS A 428 -0.07 10.43 -27.41
C LYS A 428 1.27 9.87 -26.97
N ALA A 429 2.10 9.46 -27.94
CA ALA A 429 3.43 8.91 -27.67
C ALA A 429 4.31 9.91 -26.89
N GLU A 430 4.25 11.19 -27.22
CA GLU A 430 4.97 12.25 -26.52
C GLU A 430 4.51 12.40 -25.06
N THR A 431 3.20 12.36 -24.80
CA THR A 431 2.65 12.37 -23.44
C THR A 431 3.18 11.20 -22.63
N MET A 432 3.23 10.00 -23.21
CA MET A 432 3.78 8.81 -22.54
C MET A 432 5.28 8.99 -22.20
N VAL A 433 6.07 9.53 -23.14
CA VAL A 433 7.52 9.77 -22.95
C VAL A 433 7.78 10.74 -21.80
N ASN A 434 6.98 11.79 -21.68
CA ASN A 434 7.14 12.83 -20.67
C ASN A 434 6.54 12.43 -19.31
N ALA A 435 5.36 11.80 -19.30
CA ALA A 435 4.63 11.48 -18.08
C ALA A 435 5.23 10.30 -17.31
N LEU A 436 5.73 9.27 -18.00
CA LEU A 436 6.21 8.04 -17.35
C LEU A 436 7.31 8.28 -16.30
N PRO A 437 8.41 9.01 -16.59
CA PRO A 437 9.46 9.25 -15.58
C PRO A 437 8.96 10.12 -14.41
N ILE A 438 8.03 11.05 -14.65
CA ILE A 438 7.45 11.89 -13.60
C ILE A 438 6.52 11.08 -12.70
N ILE A 439 5.74 10.15 -13.27
CA ILE A 439 4.94 9.19 -12.50
C ILE A 439 5.86 8.26 -11.71
N GLU A 440 6.90 7.70 -12.33
CA GLU A 440 7.92 6.88 -11.64
C GLU A 440 8.53 7.63 -10.45
N LEU A 441 8.86 8.92 -10.61
CA LEU A 441 9.35 9.78 -9.55
C LEU A 441 8.30 9.99 -8.44
N GLN A 442 7.05 10.26 -8.81
CA GLN A 442 5.94 10.43 -7.87
C GLN A 442 5.72 9.18 -7.01
N LEU A 443 5.93 7.97 -7.56
CA LEU A 443 5.83 6.72 -6.78
C LEU A 443 6.86 6.66 -5.63
N TYR A 444 8.02 7.30 -5.77
CA TYR A 444 8.99 7.43 -4.67
C TYR A 444 8.68 8.58 -3.72
N MET A 445 7.97 9.61 -4.17
CA MET A 445 7.50 10.68 -3.28
C MET A 445 6.34 10.21 -2.38
N ASN A 446 5.46 9.38 -2.93
CA ASN A 446 4.19 8.98 -2.32
C ASN A 446 4.28 8.44 -0.87
N PRO A 447 5.27 7.62 -0.47
CA PRO A 447 5.45 7.20 0.92
C PRO A 447 5.77 8.32 1.91
N VAL A 448 6.15 9.51 1.44
CA VAL A 448 6.48 10.67 2.29
C VAL A 448 5.25 11.58 2.47
N LEU A 449 4.33 11.53 1.51
CA LEU A 449 3.21 12.48 1.46
C LEU A 449 2.26 12.38 2.65
N HIS A 450 2.16 11.25 3.35
CA HIS A 450 1.31 11.19 4.55
C HIS A 450 1.83 12.03 5.72
N TYR A 451 3.13 12.35 5.75
CA TYR A 451 3.70 13.31 6.71
C TYR A 451 3.46 14.75 6.28
N LEU A 452 3.61 15.05 4.99
CA LEU A 452 3.55 16.42 4.46
C LEU A 452 2.11 16.91 4.22
N LEU A 453 1.18 16.01 3.93
CA LEU A 453 -0.16 16.38 3.52
C LEU A 453 -0.95 17.12 4.62
N PRO A 454 -1.01 16.66 5.88
CA PRO A 454 -1.73 17.39 6.92
C PRO A 454 -1.28 18.84 7.10
N PRO A 455 0.03 19.15 7.32
CA PRO A 455 0.47 20.53 7.39
C PRO A 455 0.33 21.28 6.06
N ALA A 456 0.41 20.60 4.92
CA ALA A 456 0.18 21.27 3.64
C ALA A 456 -1.25 21.78 3.48
N LEU A 457 -2.26 20.98 3.87
CA LEU A 457 -3.66 21.41 3.80
C LEU A 457 -3.93 22.58 4.75
N VAL A 458 -3.39 22.52 5.98
CA VAL A 458 -3.49 23.63 6.94
C VAL A 458 -2.87 24.90 6.36
N TYR A 459 -1.66 24.81 5.80
CA TYR A 459 -0.97 25.94 5.20
C TYR A 459 -1.76 26.55 4.03
N LEU A 460 -2.28 25.73 3.12
CA LEU A 460 -3.03 26.21 1.95
C LEU A 460 -4.35 26.91 2.34
N LEU A 461 -5.06 26.37 3.33
CA LEU A 461 -6.30 26.96 3.83
C LEU A 461 -6.06 28.34 4.45
N VAL A 462 -5.01 28.48 5.27
CA VAL A 462 -4.65 29.76 5.90
C VAL A 462 -4.06 30.75 4.89
N ARG A 463 -3.30 30.26 3.90
CA ARG A 463 -2.76 31.10 2.82
C ARG A 463 -3.86 31.73 1.97
N ARG A 464 -5.00 31.06 1.82
CA ARG A 464 -6.17 31.60 1.12
C ARG A 464 -6.77 32.79 1.88
N ARG A 465 -6.91 32.68 3.20
CA ARG A 465 -7.36 33.76 4.10
C ARG A 465 -7.01 33.44 5.56
N PRO A 466 -6.81 34.46 6.42
CA PRO A 466 -6.77 34.26 7.87
C PRO A 466 -7.99 33.49 8.38
N LEU A 467 -7.76 32.53 9.28
CA LEU A 467 -8.81 31.65 9.82
C LEU A 467 -8.63 31.42 11.32
N TYR A 468 -9.75 31.33 12.04
CA TYR A 468 -9.76 30.82 13.41
C TYR A 468 -9.60 29.30 13.41
N LYS A 469 -9.04 28.74 14.49
CA LYS A 469 -8.74 27.30 14.60
C LYS A 469 -9.94 26.38 14.34
N GLU A 470 -11.14 26.76 14.81
CA GLU A 470 -12.36 25.96 14.63
C GLU A 470 -12.81 25.91 13.16
N GLU A 471 -12.86 27.07 12.50
CA GLU A 471 -13.19 27.16 11.06
C GLU A 471 -12.15 26.40 10.22
N LEU A 472 -10.87 26.55 10.57
CA LEU A 472 -9.77 25.88 9.89
C LEU A 472 -9.84 24.36 10.04
N LEU A 473 -10.18 23.84 11.22
CA LEU A 473 -10.37 22.41 11.45
C LEU A 473 -11.52 21.86 10.60
N ALA A 474 -12.65 22.58 10.52
CA ALA A 474 -13.80 22.15 9.73
C ALA A 474 -13.46 22.03 8.22
N GLU A 475 -12.82 23.06 7.64
CA GLU A 475 -12.40 23.04 6.24
C GLU A 475 -11.29 22.01 5.99
N TYR A 476 -10.35 21.85 6.93
CA TYR A 476 -9.31 20.81 6.89
C TYR A 476 -9.96 19.42 6.80
N LEU A 477 -10.86 19.08 7.73
CA LEU A 477 -11.53 17.77 7.75
C LEU A 477 -12.34 17.51 6.46
N GLN A 478 -12.92 18.54 5.86
CA GLN A 478 -13.63 18.41 4.59
C GLN A 478 -12.68 18.02 3.45
N ILE A 479 -11.53 18.68 3.31
CA ILE A 479 -10.54 18.30 2.28
C ILE A 479 -9.93 16.93 2.58
N ARG A 480 -9.73 16.60 3.87
CA ARG A 480 -9.24 15.27 4.27
C ARG A 480 -10.18 14.16 3.82
N ARG A 481 -11.49 14.31 4.01
CA ARG A 481 -12.49 13.34 3.53
C ARG A 481 -12.53 13.23 2.01
N LEU A 482 -12.43 14.35 1.28
CA LEU A 482 -12.26 14.33 -0.19
C LEU A 482 -11.04 13.51 -0.61
N LEU A 483 -9.94 13.60 0.14
CA LEU A 483 -8.69 12.91 -0.18
C LEU A 483 -8.53 11.53 0.49
N LYS A 484 -9.52 11.05 1.24
CA LYS A 484 -9.47 9.81 2.05
C LYS A 484 -9.02 8.57 1.30
N TYR A 485 -9.46 8.41 0.05
CA TYR A 485 -9.09 7.27 -0.79
C TYR A 485 -7.74 7.44 -1.49
N GLU A 486 -7.21 8.66 -1.55
CA GLU A 486 -5.89 8.97 -2.11
C GLU A 486 -4.79 8.98 -1.04
N PHE A 487 -5.16 9.32 0.21
CA PHE A 487 -4.29 9.29 1.39
C PHE A 487 -5.08 8.74 2.58
N PHE A 488 -4.79 7.49 2.93
CA PHE A 488 -5.40 6.84 4.08
C PHE A 488 -5.09 7.57 5.40
N TYR A 489 -6.08 7.60 6.29
CA TYR A 489 -5.96 8.07 7.67
C TYR A 489 -7.03 7.44 8.57
N MET A 490 -6.83 7.58 9.88
CA MET A 490 -7.77 7.17 10.90
C MET A 490 -8.51 8.40 11.44
N GLU A 491 -9.84 8.45 11.28
CA GLU A 491 -10.67 9.63 11.55
C GLU A 491 -10.52 10.13 13.00
N GLU A 492 -10.44 9.21 13.95
CA GLU A 492 -10.31 9.47 15.39
C GLU A 492 -8.98 10.16 15.74
N SER A 493 -8.00 10.15 14.84
CA SER A 493 -6.69 10.76 15.05
C SER A 493 -6.56 12.17 14.45
N GLU A 494 -7.50 12.58 13.58
CA GLU A 494 -7.31 13.77 12.73
C GLU A 494 -7.25 15.08 13.51
N GLU A 495 -8.02 15.25 14.60
CA GLU A 495 -7.94 16.47 15.42
C GLU A 495 -6.55 16.64 16.06
N ARG A 496 -5.93 15.53 16.47
CA ARG A 496 -4.57 15.53 17.02
C ARG A 496 -3.53 15.82 15.94
N VAL A 497 -3.71 15.21 14.76
CA VAL A 497 -2.85 15.45 13.59
C VAL A 497 -2.94 16.90 13.14
N PHE A 498 -4.14 17.46 13.08
CA PHE A 498 -4.40 18.88 12.79
C PHE A 498 -3.67 19.79 13.79
N SER A 499 -3.87 19.54 15.09
CA SER A 499 -3.23 20.33 16.15
C SER A 499 -1.71 20.29 16.06
N SER A 500 -1.14 19.11 15.80
CA SER A 500 0.31 18.93 15.62
C SER A 500 0.81 19.63 14.36
N SER A 501 0.02 19.64 13.29
CA SER A 501 0.34 20.32 12.02
C SER A 501 0.37 21.84 12.18
N VAL A 502 -0.59 22.41 12.90
CA VAL A 502 -0.61 23.86 13.23
C VAL A 502 0.65 24.22 14.03
N GLN A 503 0.96 23.45 15.09
CA GLN A 503 2.16 23.68 15.90
C GLN A 503 3.45 23.59 15.09
N PHE A 504 3.56 22.59 14.22
CA PHE A 504 4.71 22.43 13.32
C PHE A 504 4.88 23.63 12.40
N LEU A 505 3.79 24.13 11.79
CA LEU A 505 3.84 25.27 10.88
C LEU A 505 4.18 26.59 11.57
N VAL A 506 3.67 26.81 12.79
CA VAL A 506 4.00 27.99 13.60
C VAL A 506 5.47 27.95 14.02
N LYS A 507 5.95 26.80 14.52
CA LYS A 507 7.37 26.61 14.88
C LYS A 507 8.29 26.78 13.66
N GLY A 508 7.87 26.28 12.50
CA GLY A 508 8.59 26.40 11.24
C GLY A 508 8.52 27.79 10.59
N GLY A 509 7.79 28.74 11.19
CA GLY A 509 7.67 30.11 10.70
C GLY A 509 6.90 30.23 9.38
N ALA A 510 6.08 29.24 9.02
CA ALA A 510 5.21 29.29 7.85
C ALA A 510 3.84 29.92 8.17
N LEU A 511 3.42 29.88 9.44
CA LEU A 511 2.24 30.53 9.97
C LEU A 511 2.60 31.36 11.21
N CYS A 512 1.83 32.41 11.48
CA CYS A 512 1.81 33.10 12.76
C CYS A 512 0.43 32.98 13.42
N GLU A 513 0.41 33.01 14.75
CA GLU A 513 -0.83 32.97 15.54
C GLU A 513 -0.93 34.23 16.41
N GLY A 514 -2.05 34.94 16.30
CA GLY A 514 -2.35 36.13 17.10
C GLY A 514 -3.83 36.16 17.48
N ALA A 515 -4.15 36.29 18.78
CA ALA A 515 -5.53 36.30 19.29
C ALA A 515 -6.42 35.13 18.80
N GLY A 516 -5.83 33.95 18.56
CA GLY A 516 -6.52 32.75 18.05
C GLY A 516 -6.76 32.72 16.53
N LEU A 517 -6.36 33.78 15.82
CA LEU A 517 -6.36 33.87 14.36
C LEU A 517 -5.02 33.38 13.81
N LEU A 518 -5.05 32.51 12.80
CA LEU A 518 -3.88 32.02 12.09
C LEU A 518 -3.72 32.74 10.76
N GLU A 519 -2.51 33.20 10.45
CA GLU A 519 -2.16 33.88 9.20
C GLU A 519 -0.91 33.27 8.58
N ALA A 520 -0.85 33.25 7.24
CA ALA A 520 0.33 32.78 6.53
C ALA A 520 1.41 33.87 6.50
N THR A 521 2.64 33.50 6.76
CA THR A 521 3.78 34.42 6.68
C THR A 521 4.20 34.67 5.22
N ALA A 522 5.21 35.51 5.01
CA ALA A 522 5.88 35.65 3.71
C ALA A 522 6.31 34.27 3.15
N PRO A 523 6.45 34.11 1.82
CA PRO A 523 6.84 32.86 1.19
C PRO A 523 8.11 32.25 1.82
N THR A 524 8.03 30.98 2.20
CA THR A 524 9.13 30.21 2.80
C THR A 524 9.40 28.94 1.99
N ALA A 525 10.61 28.39 2.10
CA ALA A 525 10.95 27.09 1.52
C ALA A 525 10.01 25.97 1.99
N LEU A 526 9.56 26.02 3.26
CA LEU A 526 8.57 25.10 3.78
C LEU A 526 7.22 25.27 3.07
N GLY A 527 6.73 26.50 2.91
CA GLY A 527 5.49 26.78 2.19
C GLY A 527 5.51 26.27 0.75
N ASP A 528 6.65 26.39 0.07
CA ASP A 528 6.81 25.88 -1.31
C ASP A 528 6.81 24.35 -1.38
N LEU A 529 7.52 23.68 -0.48
CA LEU A 529 7.49 22.22 -0.34
C LEU A 529 6.04 21.72 -0.15
N LEU A 530 5.30 22.36 0.76
CA LEU A 530 3.93 21.97 1.11
C LEU A 530 2.96 22.20 -0.06
N GLN A 531 3.08 23.30 -0.80
CA GLN A 531 2.31 23.52 -2.03
C GLN A 531 2.59 22.42 -3.05
N SER A 532 3.87 22.12 -3.32
CA SER A 532 4.26 21.09 -4.29
C SER A 532 3.75 19.70 -3.92
N ALA A 533 3.75 19.34 -2.64
CA ALA A 533 3.33 18.02 -2.14
C ALA A 533 1.85 17.69 -2.42
N THR A 534 0.98 18.70 -2.55
CA THR A 534 -0.47 18.53 -2.72
C THR A 534 -0.96 18.73 -4.16
N LEU A 535 -0.11 19.30 -5.01
CA LEU A 535 -0.47 19.85 -6.31
C LEU A 535 -1.19 18.83 -7.20
N SER A 536 -0.62 17.63 -7.33
CA SER A 536 -1.17 16.57 -8.19
C SER A 536 -2.53 16.06 -7.71
N SER A 537 -2.69 15.86 -6.39
CA SER A 537 -3.96 15.39 -5.82
C SER A 537 -5.08 16.43 -5.93
N LEU A 538 -4.78 17.71 -5.70
CA LEU A 538 -5.78 18.78 -5.80
C LEU A 538 -6.14 19.09 -7.26
N HIS A 539 -5.18 19.07 -8.18
CA HIS A 539 -5.46 19.14 -9.63
C HIS A 539 -6.38 18.02 -10.10
N THR A 540 -6.06 16.77 -9.73
CA THR A 540 -6.88 15.62 -10.12
C THR A 540 -8.31 15.77 -9.58
N MET A 541 -8.45 16.17 -8.31
CA MET A 541 -9.75 16.40 -7.68
C MET A 541 -10.56 17.49 -8.39
N ARG A 542 -9.95 18.65 -8.69
CA ARG A 542 -10.58 19.75 -9.40
C ARG A 542 -11.09 19.33 -10.78
N ILE A 543 -10.24 18.65 -11.58
CA ILE A 543 -10.60 18.21 -12.92
C ILE A 543 -11.71 17.15 -12.89
N CYS A 544 -11.68 16.22 -11.92
CA CYS A 544 -12.77 15.27 -11.72
C CYS A 544 -14.10 15.98 -11.44
N ALA A 545 -14.10 16.97 -10.54
CA ALA A 545 -15.30 17.74 -10.22
C ALA A 545 -15.83 18.50 -11.45
N GLU A 546 -14.96 19.22 -12.18
CA GLU A 546 -15.32 19.96 -13.39
C GLU A 546 -15.88 19.05 -14.50
N HIS A 547 -15.28 17.87 -14.69
CA HIS A 547 -15.77 16.90 -15.65
C HIS A 547 -17.17 16.40 -15.25
N MET A 548 -17.34 16.02 -13.99
CA MET A 548 -18.61 15.49 -13.51
C MET A 548 -19.72 16.55 -13.58
N MET A 549 -19.44 17.82 -13.23
CA MET A 549 -20.41 18.92 -13.38
C MET A 549 -20.91 19.07 -14.83
N LYS A 550 -20.06 18.85 -15.82
CA LYS A 550 -20.44 18.92 -17.25
C LYS A 550 -21.29 17.73 -17.70
N VAL A 551 -20.98 16.53 -17.21
CA VAL A 551 -21.61 15.28 -17.68
C VAL A 551 -22.86 14.90 -16.89
N GLY A 552 -22.92 15.27 -15.60
CA GLY A 552 -24.03 14.96 -14.68
C GLY A 552 -24.07 13.50 -14.24
N LYS A 553 -24.09 12.54 -15.17
CA LYS A 553 -24.14 11.09 -14.86
C LYS A 553 -23.37 10.27 -15.88
N CYS A 554 -22.50 9.37 -15.42
CA CYS A 554 -21.77 8.47 -16.32
C CYS A 554 -21.29 7.19 -15.62
N LEU A 555 -20.76 6.25 -16.41
CA LEU A 555 -20.04 5.09 -15.91
C LEU A 555 -18.66 5.50 -15.38
N GLU A 556 -18.18 4.87 -14.31
CA GLU A 556 -16.81 5.08 -13.79
C GLU A 556 -15.76 4.91 -14.89
N SER A 557 -15.89 3.87 -15.72
CA SER A 557 -14.97 3.63 -16.85
C SER A 557 -14.97 4.75 -17.90
N GLN A 558 -16.09 5.44 -18.11
CA GLN A 558 -16.17 6.59 -19.01
C GLN A 558 -15.54 7.83 -18.38
N ALA A 559 -15.86 8.10 -17.10
CA ALA A 559 -15.26 9.19 -16.34
C ALA A 559 -13.73 9.09 -16.32
N LEU A 560 -13.19 7.90 -16.05
CA LEU A 560 -11.75 7.63 -16.06
C LEU A 560 -11.11 8.01 -17.40
N LYS A 561 -11.70 7.60 -18.52
CA LYS A 561 -11.19 7.89 -19.87
C LYS A 561 -11.27 9.37 -20.22
N HIS A 562 -12.42 10.00 -19.97
CA HIS A 562 -12.62 11.40 -20.35
C HIS A 562 -11.79 12.35 -19.48
N VAL A 563 -11.71 12.10 -18.17
CA VAL A 563 -10.84 12.90 -17.29
C VAL A 563 -9.38 12.75 -17.72
N GLN A 564 -8.91 11.55 -18.03
CA GLN A 564 -7.54 11.34 -18.50
C GLN A 564 -7.26 12.10 -19.83
N ALA A 565 -8.23 12.12 -20.76
CA ALA A 565 -8.12 12.91 -21.99
C ALA A 565 -8.04 14.42 -21.72
N VAL A 566 -8.88 14.94 -20.82
CA VAL A 566 -8.83 16.36 -20.40
C VAL A 566 -7.49 16.70 -19.77
N VAL A 567 -6.94 15.81 -18.94
CA VAL A 567 -5.63 16.00 -18.31
C VAL A 567 -4.51 16.05 -19.36
N GLU A 568 -4.55 15.20 -20.39
CA GLU A 568 -3.54 15.21 -21.46
C GLU A 568 -3.51 16.55 -22.22
N GLU A 569 -4.67 17.19 -22.38
CA GLU A 569 -4.79 18.51 -23.01
C GLU A 569 -4.50 19.66 -22.05
N SER A 570 -4.35 19.37 -20.75
CA SER A 570 -4.12 20.36 -19.70
C SER A 570 -2.63 20.47 -19.34
N GLN A 571 -2.13 21.69 -19.13
CA GLN A 571 -0.78 21.94 -18.59
C GLN A 571 -0.72 21.71 -17.07
N VAL A 572 -0.97 20.47 -16.63
CA VAL A 572 -0.99 20.08 -15.21
C VAL A 572 0.01 18.96 -14.92
N HIS A 573 0.25 18.71 -13.63
CA HIS A 573 1.15 17.66 -13.17
C HIS A 573 0.82 16.28 -13.80
N PRO A 574 1.78 15.58 -14.44
CA PRO A 574 1.52 14.34 -15.20
C PRO A 574 0.96 13.19 -14.39
N TYR A 575 1.19 13.14 -13.07
CA TYR A 575 0.51 12.16 -12.21
C TYR A 575 -1.03 12.28 -12.23
N CYS A 576 -1.61 13.41 -12.66
CA CYS A 576 -3.05 13.54 -12.87
C CYS A 576 -3.58 12.60 -13.98
N LEU A 577 -2.71 12.07 -14.85
CA LEU A 577 -3.07 11.06 -15.86
C LEU A 577 -3.32 9.67 -15.24
N SER A 578 -2.99 9.50 -13.96
CA SER A 578 -3.15 8.25 -13.23
C SER A 578 -4.63 7.86 -13.11
N LEU A 579 -5.04 6.76 -13.74
CA LEU A 579 -6.40 6.22 -13.60
C LEU A 579 -6.74 5.87 -12.14
N ASP A 580 -5.75 5.42 -11.37
CA ASP A 580 -5.91 5.15 -9.94
C ASP A 580 -6.19 6.45 -9.16
N ALA A 581 -5.46 7.54 -9.45
CA ALA A 581 -5.68 8.82 -8.79
C ALA A 581 -7.07 9.38 -9.13
N ILE A 582 -7.44 9.38 -10.42
CA ILE A 582 -8.77 9.79 -10.89
C ILE A 582 -9.86 8.97 -10.20
N GLY A 583 -9.74 7.64 -10.19
CA GLY A 583 -10.70 6.75 -9.56
C GLY A 583 -10.84 6.97 -8.05
N ARG A 584 -9.74 7.29 -7.35
CA ARG A 584 -9.76 7.63 -5.92
C ARG A 584 -10.40 9.00 -5.67
N CYS A 585 -10.14 10.01 -6.50
CA CYS A 585 -10.81 11.31 -6.44
C CYS A 585 -12.32 11.18 -6.63
N LEU A 586 -12.79 10.39 -7.60
CA LEU A 586 -14.23 10.12 -7.79
C LEU A 586 -14.86 9.44 -6.56
N ARG A 587 -14.14 8.54 -5.89
CA ARG A 587 -14.61 7.96 -4.62
C ARG A 587 -14.62 8.99 -3.48
N GLY A 588 -13.63 9.87 -3.43
CA GLY A 588 -13.58 10.98 -2.48
C GLY A 588 -14.76 11.94 -2.62
N LEU A 589 -15.10 12.32 -3.85
CA LEU A 589 -16.31 13.11 -4.15
C LEU A 589 -17.59 12.39 -3.72
N ALA A 590 -17.64 11.06 -3.87
CA ALA A 590 -18.78 10.29 -3.39
C ALA A 590 -18.86 10.20 -1.86
N GLU A 591 -17.71 10.13 -1.18
CA GLU A 591 -17.64 10.16 0.29
C GLU A 591 -18.22 11.47 0.85
N GLU A 592 -17.91 12.61 0.21
CA GLU A 592 -18.47 13.92 0.57
C GLU A 592 -19.93 14.13 0.10
N GLY A 593 -20.53 13.14 -0.55
CA GLY A 593 -21.90 13.25 -1.08
C GLY A 593 -22.04 14.15 -2.31
N ALA A 594 -20.94 14.58 -2.94
CA ALA A 594 -20.97 15.28 -4.22
C ALA A 594 -21.33 14.34 -5.39
N LEU A 595 -21.12 13.03 -5.22
CA LEU A 595 -21.52 12.00 -6.16
C LEU A 595 -22.32 10.87 -5.48
N ILE A 596 -23.40 10.45 -6.10
CA ILE A 596 -24.10 9.20 -5.77
C ILE A 596 -23.43 8.06 -6.54
N ARG A 597 -22.90 7.08 -5.81
CA ARG A 597 -22.19 5.93 -6.38
C ARG A 597 -23.03 4.66 -6.32
N SER A 598 -23.53 4.19 -7.47
CA SER A 598 -24.34 2.96 -7.55
C SER A 598 -23.52 1.77 -8.05
N ARG A 599 -23.65 0.62 -7.37
CA ARG A 599 -22.99 -0.64 -7.73
C ARG A 599 -23.98 -1.58 -8.44
N GLY A 600 -23.94 -1.61 -9.78
CA GLY A 600 -24.61 -2.63 -10.60
C GLY A 600 -23.60 -3.57 -11.25
N LYS A 601 -23.90 -4.06 -12.48
CA LYS A 601 -22.90 -4.76 -13.32
C LYS A 601 -21.66 -3.89 -13.59
N GLN A 602 -21.86 -2.58 -13.64
CA GLN A 602 -20.83 -1.56 -13.71
C GLN A 602 -21.12 -0.47 -12.67
N VAL A 603 -20.09 0.27 -12.29
CA VAL A 603 -20.20 1.39 -11.34
C VAL A 603 -20.64 2.64 -12.09
N THR A 604 -21.68 3.30 -11.61
CA THR A 604 -22.14 4.60 -12.13
C THR A 604 -21.98 5.68 -11.08
N TYR A 605 -21.69 6.89 -11.52
CA TYR A 605 -21.67 8.10 -10.71
C TYR A 605 -22.71 9.08 -11.23
N GLU A 606 -23.41 9.74 -10.29
CA GLU A 606 -24.41 10.78 -10.56
C GLU A 606 -24.16 11.98 -9.66
N VAL A 607 -24.18 13.19 -10.21
CA VAL A 607 -23.81 14.43 -9.52
C VAL A 607 -24.91 14.92 -8.60
N VAL A 608 -24.51 15.36 -7.41
CA VAL A 608 -25.34 16.16 -6.50
C VAL A 608 -24.90 17.62 -6.65
N GLY A 609 -25.63 18.40 -7.47
CA GLY A 609 -25.20 19.71 -7.98
C GLY A 609 -24.63 20.67 -6.92
N HIS A 610 -25.43 21.02 -5.91
CA HIS A 610 -25.01 21.93 -4.84
C HIS A 610 -23.74 21.43 -4.10
N LYS A 611 -23.70 20.14 -3.75
CA LYS A 611 -22.57 19.57 -3.00
C LYS A 611 -21.30 19.48 -3.86
N MET A 612 -21.46 19.21 -5.16
CA MET A 612 -20.37 19.24 -6.12
C MET A 612 -19.78 20.64 -6.29
N GLU A 613 -20.62 21.67 -6.42
CA GLU A 613 -20.17 23.06 -6.50
C GLU A 613 -19.43 23.51 -5.24
N GLU A 614 -19.90 23.10 -4.06
CA GLU A 614 -19.23 23.34 -2.78
C GLU A 614 -17.84 22.71 -2.75
N CYS A 615 -17.73 21.42 -3.12
CA CYS A 615 -16.45 20.70 -3.16
C CYS A 615 -15.49 21.30 -4.20
N HIS A 616 -15.99 21.61 -5.39
CA HIS A 616 -15.20 22.23 -6.46
C HIS A 616 -14.67 23.60 -6.04
N ARG A 617 -15.51 24.45 -5.43
CA ARG A 617 -15.12 25.77 -4.95
C ARG A 617 -14.04 25.67 -3.87
N LEU A 618 -14.22 24.79 -2.89
CA LEU A 618 -13.25 24.59 -1.82
C LEU A 618 -11.89 24.14 -2.38
N VAL A 619 -11.86 23.09 -3.19
CA VAL A 619 -10.63 22.55 -3.80
C VAL A 619 -9.94 23.60 -4.67
N THR A 620 -10.71 24.32 -5.50
CA THR A 620 -10.17 25.38 -6.36
C THR A 620 -9.58 26.53 -5.54
N SER A 621 -10.19 26.86 -4.39
CA SER A 621 -9.75 27.98 -3.54
C SER A 621 -8.43 27.74 -2.81
N VAL A 622 -8.03 26.47 -2.63
CA VAL A 622 -6.77 26.09 -1.95
C VAL A 622 -5.71 25.61 -2.94
N LEU A 623 -6.02 25.56 -4.22
CA LEU A 623 -5.13 25.02 -5.22
C LEU A 623 -3.97 26.00 -5.50
N PRO A 624 -2.70 25.56 -5.41
CA PRO A 624 -1.57 26.43 -5.74
C PRO A 624 -1.58 26.85 -7.21
N ASN A 625 -1.37 28.13 -7.50
CA ASN A 625 -1.24 28.64 -8.86
C ASN A 625 0.19 28.40 -9.38
N ILE A 626 0.46 27.17 -9.83
CA ILE A 626 1.77 26.73 -10.30
C ILE A 626 1.61 26.13 -11.70
N ASN A 627 2.27 26.74 -12.68
CA ASN A 627 2.35 26.17 -14.04
C ASN A 627 3.57 25.26 -14.16
N ILE A 628 3.40 24.05 -14.67
CA ILE A 628 4.46 23.04 -14.74
C ILE A 628 4.80 22.76 -16.20
N GLU A 629 5.99 23.17 -16.62
CA GLU A 629 6.56 22.75 -17.90
C GLU A 629 7.01 21.28 -17.80
N CYS A 630 6.28 20.35 -18.42
CA CYS A 630 6.58 18.91 -18.31
C CYS A 630 7.25 18.33 -19.57
N GLY A 631 7.48 19.16 -20.59
CA GLY A 631 8.07 18.78 -21.86
C GLY A 631 9.58 18.98 -21.92
N THR A 632 10.13 18.86 -23.13
CA THR A 632 11.57 19.00 -23.42
C THR A 632 12.14 20.39 -23.12
N ASN A 633 11.29 21.39 -22.92
CA ASN A 633 11.70 22.74 -22.53
C ASN A 633 12.03 22.86 -21.03
N ASN A 634 11.70 21.83 -20.23
CA ASN A 634 12.10 21.81 -18.83
C ASN A 634 13.59 21.47 -18.70
N SER A 635 14.36 22.41 -18.16
CA SER A 635 15.80 22.30 -17.99
C SER A 635 16.22 21.20 -17.02
N VAL A 636 15.31 20.67 -16.18
CA VAL A 636 15.55 19.55 -15.26
C VAL A 636 15.43 18.19 -15.97
N ILE A 637 14.80 18.15 -17.15
CA ILE A 637 14.62 16.93 -17.94
C ILE A 637 15.79 16.75 -18.91
N LEU A 638 16.37 15.55 -18.92
CA LEU A 638 17.42 15.13 -19.84
C LEU A 638 16.85 14.13 -20.86
N ASN A 639 16.87 14.52 -22.14
CA ASN A 639 16.35 13.67 -23.21
C ASN A 639 17.24 12.43 -23.46
N GLN A 640 16.65 11.25 -23.34
CA GLN A 640 17.35 9.98 -23.52
C GLN A 640 17.92 9.76 -24.94
N GLU A 641 17.34 10.38 -25.97
CA GLU A 641 17.83 10.26 -27.35
C GLU A 641 19.16 11.00 -27.55
N THR A 642 19.36 12.15 -26.88
CA THR A 642 20.65 12.85 -26.87
C THR A 642 21.76 12.08 -26.14
N LEU A 643 21.41 11.10 -25.31
CA LEU A 643 22.38 10.19 -24.68
C LEU A 643 22.82 9.05 -25.61
N LYS A 644 21.98 8.64 -26.57
CA LYS A 644 22.30 7.57 -27.54
C LYS A 644 23.10 8.06 -28.74
N SER A 645 22.95 9.32 -29.15
CA SER A 645 23.66 9.88 -30.32
C SER A 645 25.12 10.27 -30.06
N LYS A 646 25.64 10.03 -28.85
CA LYS A 646 27.01 10.40 -28.42
C LYS A 646 27.82 9.23 -27.83
N LEU A 647 27.35 8.00 -28.04
CA LEU A 647 28.09 6.73 -27.89
C LEU A 647 28.22 6.11 -29.27
#